data_AF-A0A1F9Q7P2-F1
#
_entry.id   AF-A0A1F9Q7P2-F1
#
_cell.length_a   1.000
_cell.length_b   1.000
_cell.length_c   1.000
_cell.angle_alpha   90.00
_cell.angle_beta   90.00
_cell.angle_gamma   90.00
#
_symmetry.space_group_name_H-M   'P 1'
#
loop_
_entity.id
_entity.type
_entity.pdbx_description
1 polymer ?
#
loop_
_entity_poly.entity_id
_entity_poly.type
_entity_poly.pdbx_seq_one_letter_code
_entity_poly.pdbx_strand_id
1 'polypeptide(L)'
;MRSPADIFATTTADRAVSLTRQDLIDLEHALKDGIHDFLPFVSYSLFFPREGDPGPALHYDHKARELVLPLILHGETLGVFVARGVRLAAPRALPPLLQHLAACVLEKLLLYKRSVTDALTGLSSRDHFLGSLAQEIDLIQHSLGATTGGRSDPDLHGFSASLGVIGLDLDSFQWINERYGYLVGDAINAQVGRAIASACPRHVTSARIHNDTFALLVPDASPKTCLELAERVRQAIGALSFQDEVTGDNISVSASLGFANYPQSLRGRQFQRTPREQARILLRAAGKAVGTAKDHGRNRVFNFGDIVKTGGRILEVLPMQRQAVSLGRSVGAKEGLRYLVWSPRFQERTFEAHLSEDERLLGRSPTLYKGEIVLSEVQEDMSFAEVLHAGDPAWTPEPGDRLTLIQERDSLFAAEAASDGLAAPSRDMLTGLYGYRDFLAFFARARGRSENFCVALTRVLPPHGPPHGQPHSELHAEHRAEGPGSRPGGLQQRLDAAVAQVAALAERILLPGLDAKPARPGDKPARTAGGRFGLGGLVHFLPNADPAEMAERAQELCRQASAEHGLDLAVGLARHPFLHLAKADVLDCARKGLEHALLLPAPRVAMFDSLSLNVSADRLFVEGDLYAAVEEFKLALLADPANMLARNSLGICYAQIGKADLARREFEQVVEAEPDNVMAHYNLGWACQRLGEISCAHASYERCLSLDPGHGFSLVRLGSLAEAAGDLSSAEDLYQKALEMPGTEAAALRPLARVALAQGDPARARECLHLALSANHNDAVALHMLARLYLDSGEDPQIAEVLARQSAALMPERQEFWDTLARALNLQGRFEDALKAEARSRA
;
A
#
# COMPACT_ATOMS: atom_id res chain seq x y z
N MET A 1 8.61 -18.41 46.37
CA MET A 1 7.16 -18.43 46.68
C MET A 1 6.86 -17.20 47.52
N ARG A 2 6.17 -16.21 46.95
CA ARG A 2 5.69 -15.02 47.69
C ARG A 2 4.51 -15.41 48.58
N SER A 3 4.30 -14.68 49.67
CA SER A 3 3.31 -15.04 50.69
C SER A 3 1.87 -14.89 50.19
N PRO A 4 0.88 -15.63 50.71
CA PRO A 4 -0.54 -15.42 50.38
C PRO A 4 -1.05 -14.01 50.70
N ALA A 5 -0.37 -13.27 51.59
CA ALA A 5 -0.68 -11.87 51.87
C ALA A 5 -0.31 -10.93 50.70
N ASP A 6 0.64 -11.31 49.85
CA ASP A 6 0.99 -10.57 48.63
C ASP A 6 0.03 -10.86 47.47
N ILE A 7 -0.68 -12.00 47.52
CA ILE A 7 -1.68 -12.39 46.51
C ILE A 7 -2.98 -11.59 46.67
N PHE A 8 -3.22 -11.00 47.84
CA PHE A 8 -4.31 -10.06 48.09
C PHE A 8 -3.86 -8.58 48.11
N ALA A 9 -2.58 -8.30 47.86
CA ALA A 9 -2.10 -6.94 47.59
C ALA A 9 -2.38 -6.48 46.14
N THR A 10 -2.99 -7.33 45.31
CA THR A 10 -3.46 -7.07 43.94
C THR A 10 -4.77 -6.28 43.86
N THR A 11 -5.15 -5.57 44.91
CA THR A 11 -6.02 -4.38 44.83
C THR A 11 -5.20 -3.08 44.80
N THR A 12 -4.02 -3.09 44.17
CA THR A 12 -3.31 -1.85 43.78
C THR A 12 -4.14 -0.98 42.83
N ALA A 13 -5.07 -1.57 42.08
CA ALA A 13 -6.04 -0.82 41.26
C ALA A 13 -6.99 0.06 42.11
N ASP A 14 -7.27 -0.31 43.36
CA ASP A 14 -8.22 0.41 44.22
C ASP A 14 -7.58 1.64 44.91
N ARG A 15 -6.26 1.81 44.77
CA ARG A 15 -5.48 2.96 45.30
C ARG A 15 -4.94 3.92 44.24
N ALA A 16 -5.15 3.66 42.94
CA ALA A 16 -4.53 4.47 41.89
C ALA A 16 -5.15 5.88 41.76
N VAL A 17 -6.45 6.01 42.02
CA VAL A 17 -7.16 7.30 41.96
C VAL A 17 -7.43 7.79 43.37
N SER A 18 -6.68 8.81 43.78
CA SER A 18 -6.86 9.56 45.03
C SER A 18 -7.41 10.97 44.75
N LEU A 19 -8.01 11.57 45.77
CA LEU A 19 -8.42 12.97 45.73
C LEU A 19 -7.23 13.82 46.16
N THR A 20 -6.81 14.75 45.30
CA THR A 20 -5.73 15.69 45.57
C THR A 20 -6.29 17.05 45.97
N ARG A 21 -5.40 17.90 46.50
CA ARG A 21 -5.74 19.31 46.80
C ARG A 21 -6.23 20.05 45.55
N GLN A 22 -5.66 19.74 44.39
CA GLN A 22 -6.05 20.35 43.12
C GLN A 22 -7.45 19.91 42.69
N ASP A 23 -7.83 18.65 42.90
CA ASP A 23 -9.19 18.18 42.59
C ASP A 23 -10.25 18.92 43.41
N LEU A 24 -9.93 19.34 44.64
CA LEU A 24 -10.84 20.16 45.46
C LEU A 24 -11.03 21.57 44.90
N ILE A 25 -10.03 22.11 44.21
CA ILE A 25 -10.12 23.39 43.52
C ILE A 25 -10.97 23.22 42.26
N ASP A 26 -10.68 22.18 41.47
CA ASP A 26 -11.39 21.94 40.20
C ASP A 26 -12.88 21.58 40.45
N LEU A 27 -13.18 20.93 41.57
CA LEU A 27 -14.54 20.56 42.00
C LEU A 27 -15.09 21.46 43.11
N GLU A 28 -14.56 22.69 43.25
CA GLU A 28 -14.94 23.59 44.35
C GLU A 28 -16.45 23.84 44.42
N HIS A 29 -17.11 24.01 43.27
CA HIS A 29 -18.56 24.19 43.21
C HIS A 29 -19.33 22.96 43.72
N ALA A 30 -18.91 21.75 43.32
CA ALA A 30 -19.55 20.52 43.78
C ALA A 30 -19.30 20.26 45.28
N LEU A 31 -18.10 20.61 45.76
CA LEU A 31 -17.75 20.58 47.18
C LEU A 31 -18.62 21.57 47.98
N LYS A 32 -18.72 22.81 47.52
CA LYS A 32 -19.53 23.87 48.12
C LYS A 32 -21.00 23.43 48.22
N ASP A 33 -21.58 22.99 47.11
CA ASP A 33 -23.00 22.59 47.06
C ASP A 33 -23.25 21.36 47.95
N GLY A 34 -22.36 20.37 47.90
CA GLY A 34 -22.44 19.19 48.77
C GLY A 34 -22.35 19.51 50.26
N ILE A 35 -21.56 20.52 50.65
CA ILE A 35 -21.53 21.00 52.05
C ILE A 35 -22.78 21.84 52.36
N HIS A 36 -23.25 22.66 51.42
CA HIS A 36 -24.42 23.50 51.61
C HIS A 36 -25.70 22.70 51.86
N ASP A 37 -25.83 21.51 51.27
CA ASP A 37 -26.97 20.60 51.43
C ASP A 37 -27.26 20.24 52.91
N PHE A 38 -26.23 20.13 53.75
CA PHE A 38 -26.37 19.83 55.18
C PHE A 38 -25.92 20.96 56.11
N LEU A 39 -25.22 21.97 55.58
CA LEU A 39 -24.71 23.11 56.33
C LEU A 39 -24.91 24.42 55.55
N PRO A 40 -26.05 25.11 55.72
CA PRO A 40 -26.26 26.41 55.09
C PRO A 40 -25.28 27.48 55.62
N PHE A 41 -24.61 28.19 54.72
CA PHE A 41 -23.69 29.30 55.02
C PHE A 41 -23.88 30.46 54.04
N VAL A 42 -23.39 31.65 54.43
CA VAL A 42 -23.50 32.89 53.62
C VAL A 42 -22.32 33.04 52.67
N SER A 43 -21.11 32.72 53.14
CA SER A 43 -19.88 32.75 52.34
C SER A 43 -18.92 31.67 52.84
N TYR A 44 -17.97 31.27 52.01
CA TYR A 44 -16.95 30.29 52.36
C TYR A 44 -15.58 30.67 51.80
N SER A 45 -14.54 30.03 52.32
CA SER A 45 -13.18 30.11 51.79
C SER A 45 -12.51 28.76 51.93
N LEU A 46 -11.77 28.34 50.90
CA LEU A 46 -11.01 27.10 50.89
C LEU A 46 -9.53 27.39 51.13
N PHE A 47 -8.95 26.75 52.14
CA PHE A 47 -7.55 26.94 52.53
C PHE A 47 -6.79 25.61 52.46
N PHE A 48 -5.55 25.65 51.97
CA PHE A 48 -4.70 24.47 51.84
C PHE A 48 -3.48 24.59 52.77
N PRO A 49 -3.41 23.79 53.85
CA PRO A 49 -2.26 23.82 54.77
C PRO A 49 -0.97 23.35 54.07
N ARG A 50 0.19 23.78 54.59
CA ARG A 50 1.50 23.36 54.03
C ARG A 50 1.68 21.83 54.19
N GLU A 51 2.48 21.21 53.33
CA GLU A 51 2.74 19.76 53.42
C GLU A 51 3.27 19.39 54.82
N GLY A 52 2.67 18.37 55.45
CA GLY A 52 3.01 17.91 56.80
C GLY A 52 2.34 18.66 57.96
N ASP A 53 1.58 19.74 57.69
CA ASP A 53 0.77 20.41 58.70
C ASP A 53 -0.64 19.78 58.75
N PRO A 54 -1.09 19.22 59.89
CA PRO A 54 -2.43 18.64 60.02
C PRO A 54 -3.55 19.65 59.81
N GLY A 55 -3.23 20.95 59.80
CA GLY A 55 -4.18 22.04 59.67
C GLY A 55 -4.91 22.34 60.99
N PRO A 56 -5.67 23.46 61.04
CA PRO A 56 -6.47 23.80 62.20
C PRO A 56 -7.49 22.71 62.52
N ALA A 57 -7.65 22.38 63.80
CA ALA A 57 -8.68 21.46 64.24
C ALA A 57 -10.08 22.04 63.98
N LEU A 58 -11.06 21.14 63.85
CA LEU A 58 -12.46 21.52 63.74
C LEU A 58 -12.86 22.48 64.87
N HIS A 59 -13.27 23.69 64.50
CA HIS A 59 -13.59 24.74 65.46
C HIS A 59 -14.79 25.57 64.98
N TYR A 60 -15.70 25.88 65.90
CA TYR A 60 -16.83 26.77 65.65
C TYR A 60 -16.77 27.98 66.59
N ASP A 61 -16.62 29.17 66.02
CA ASP A 61 -16.72 30.43 66.75
C ASP A 61 -18.17 30.93 66.74
N HIS A 62 -18.78 30.85 67.92
CA HIS A 62 -20.13 31.34 68.19
C HIS A 62 -20.36 32.82 67.94
N LYS A 63 -19.36 33.66 68.24
CA LYS A 63 -19.48 35.13 68.13
C LYS A 63 -19.33 35.56 66.68
N ALA A 64 -18.38 34.96 65.97
CA ALA A 64 -18.14 35.24 64.55
C ALA A 64 -19.09 34.49 63.60
N ARG A 65 -19.82 33.48 64.09
CA ARG A 65 -20.62 32.53 63.27
C ARG A 65 -19.77 31.90 62.17
N GLU A 66 -18.54 31.55 62.51
CA GLU A 66 -17.55 30.98 61.59
C GLU A 66 -17.23 29.55 62.00
N LEU A 67 -17.28 28.62 61.03
CA LEU A 67 -16.92 27.22 61.19
C LEU A 67 -15.67 26.93 60.37
N VAL A 68 -14.62 26.42 61.02
CA VAL A 68 -13.42 25.89 60.38
C VAL A 68 -13.57 24.38 60.31
N LEU A 69 -13.78 23.84 59.11
CA LEU A 69 -14.05 22.44 58.85
C LEU A 69 -12.90 21.80 58.06
N PRO A 70 -12.06 20.96 58.70
CA PRO A 70 -11.02 20.21 58.00
C PRO A 70 -11.62 19.22 57.00
N LEU A 71 -11.10 19.19 55.79
CA LEU A 71 -11.47 18.23 54.75
C LEU A 71 -10.50 17.05 54.82
N ILE A 72 -10.91 16.02 55.56
CA ILE A 72 -10.08 14.82 55.82
C ILE A 72 -10.69 13.63 55.09
N LEU A 73 -9.90 12.96 54.26
CA LEU A 73 -10.28 11.73 53.55
C LEU A 73 -9.25 10.64 53.84
N HIS A 74 -9.71 9.47 54.32
CA HIS A 74 -8.85 8.34 54.70
C HIS A 74 -7.66 8.68 55.64
N GLY A 75 -7.82 9.71 56.47
CA GLY A 75 -6.79 10.16 57.43
C GLY A 75 -5.85 11.24 56.91
N GLU A 76 -5.96 11.66 55.66
CA GLU A 76 -5.17 12.75 55.07
C GLU A 76 -5.97 14.05 55.01
N THR A 77 -5.38 15.16 55.49
CA THR A 77 -5.96 16.50 55.36
C THR A 77 -5.72 17.06 53.97
N LEU A 78 -6.79 17.16 53.18
CA LEU A 78 -6.75 17.67 51.82
C LEU A 78 -6.94 19.19 51.74
N GLY A 79 -7.62 19.79 52.73
CA GLY A 79 -7.88 21.23 52.78
C GLY A 79 -8.69 21.61 54.01
N VAL A 80 -9.03 22.88 54.14
CA VAL A 80 -9.84 23.43 55.23
C VAL A 80 -10.93 24.30 54.62
N PHE A 81 -12.18 23.96 54.90
CA PHE A 81 -13.35 24.71 54.47
C PHE A 81 -13.79 25.65 55.58
N VAL A 82 -13.61 26.96 55.38
CA VAL A 82 -14.02 27.98 56.35
C VAL A 82 -15.37 28.54 55.92
N ALA A 83 -16.43 28.20 56.64
CA ALA A 83 -17.79 28.64 56.37
C ALA A 83 -18.20 29.78 57.31
N ARG A 84 -18.75 30.86 56.77
CA ARG A 84 -19.18 32.06 57.53
C ARG A 84 -20.69 32.24 57.49
N GLY A 85 -21.24 32.77 58.59
CA GLY A 85 -22.67 32.99 58.75
C GLY A 85 -23.46 31.71 59.07
N VAL A 86 -22.78 30.69 59.59
CA VAL A 86 -23.36 29.38 59.91
C VAL A 86 -24.26 29.48 61.14
N ARG A 87 -25.42 28.79 61.14
CA ARG A 87 -26.31 28.68 62.30
C ARG A 87 -26.40 27.22 62.74
N LEU A 88 -25.71 26.87 63.84
CA LEU A 88 -25.76 25.53 64.43
C LEU A 88 -26.76 25.47 65.58
N ALA A 89 -27.71 24.53 65.52
CA ALA A 89 -28.72 24.31 66.56
C ALA A 89 -28.14 23.68 67.85
N ALA A 90 -27.17 22.77 67.73
CA ALA A 90 -26.51 22.10 68.86
C ALA A 90 -24.97 22.17 68.73
N PRO A 91 -24.33 23.23 69.24
CA PRO A 91 -22.95 23.60 68.89
C PRO A 91 -21.85 22.68 69.45
N ARG A 92 -22.16 21.92 70.49
CA ARG A 92 -21.21 20.98 71.11
C ARG A 92 -21.28 19.57 70.53
N ALA A 93 -22.42 19.18 69.95
CA ALA A 93 -22.69 17.82 69.49
C ALA A 93 -22.63 17.66 67.96
N LEU A 94 -22.98 18.70 67.19
CA LEU A 94 -22.93 18.65 65.73
C LEU A 94 -21.53 18.61 65.11
N PRO A 95 -20.48 19.29 65.62
CA PRO A 95 -19.21 19.37 64.89
C PRO A 95 -18.62 18.00 64.50
N PRO A 96 -18.53 16.99 65.40
CA PRO A 96 -18.04 15.66 65.02
C PRO A 96 -18.86 15.02 63.89
N LEU A 97 -20.19 15.21 63.88
CA LEU A 97 -21.07 14.72 62.80
C LEU A 97 -20.82 15.46 61.48
N LEU A 98 -20.56 16.77 61.52
CA LEU A 98 -20.23 17.57 60.34
C LEU A 98 -18.92 17.10 59.69
N GLN A 99 -17.94 16.66 60.49
CA GLN A 99 -16.70 16.08 59.97
C GLN A 99 -16.95 14.80 59.15
N HIS A 100 -17.86 13.93 59.62
CA HIS A 100 -18.21 12.69 58.91
C HIS A 100 -19.02 12.99 57.64
N LEU A 101 -19.96 13.93 57.69
CA LEU A 101 -20.71 14.37 56.51
C LEU A 101 -19.79 15.00 55.45
N ALA A 102 -18.81 15.80 55.88
CA ALA A 102 -17.79 16.33 54.98
C ALA A 102 -16.97 15.21 54.33
N ALA A 103 -16.58 14.18 55.10
CA ALA A 103 -15.90 13.00 54.55
C ALA A 103 -16.77 12.27 53.51
N CYS A 104 -18.09 12.13 53.73
CA CYS A 104 -19.00 11.56 52.73
C CYS A 104 -19.08 12.40 51.46
N VAL A 105 -19.03 13.75 51.55
CA VAL A 105 -18.92 14.61 50.36
C VAL A 105 -17.62 14.34 49.62
N LEU A 106 -16.49 14.22 50.32
CA LEU A 106 -15.20 13.90 49.72
C LEU A 106 -15.21 12.50 49.06
N GLU A 107 -15.85 11.51 49.66
CA GLU A 107 -16.05 10.17 49.06
C GLU A 107 -16.91 10.26 47.80
N LYS A 108 -17.98 11.06 47.81
CA LYS A 108 -18.80 11.32 46.61
C LYS A 108 -17.97 11.97 45.50
N LEU A 109 -17.11 12.93 45.82
CA LEU A 109 -16.20 13.54 44.85
C LEU A 109 -15.16 12.55 44.34
N LEU A 110 -14.66 11.65 45.20
CA LEU A 110 -13.74 10.59 44.80
C LEU A 110 -14.42 9.59 43.84
N LEU A 111 -15.65 9.17 44.14
CA LEU A 111 -16.44 8.31 43.27
C LEU A 111 -16.74 8.98 41.92
N TYR A 112 -17.03 10.27 41.93
CA TYR A 112 -17.17 11.05 40.71
C TYR A 112 -15.87 11.06 39.91
N LYS A 113 -14.73 11.36 40.54
CA LYS A 113 -13.41 11.32 39.89
C LYS A 113 -13.13 9.94 39.28
N ARG A 114 -13.41 8.86 40.02
CA ARG A 114 -13.25 7.47 39.53
C ARG A 114 -14.14 7.15 38.33
N SER A 115 -15.34 7.73 38.24
CA SER A 115 -16.24 7.47 37.09
C SER A 115 -15.80 8.20 35.82
N VAL A 116 -15.04 9.28 35.94
CA VAL A 116 -14.56 10.09 34.82
C VAL A 116 -13.08 9.85 34.46
N THR A 117 -12.37 8.96 35.17
CA THR A 117 -10.95 8.65 34.93
C THR A 117 -10.72 7.18 34.59
N ASP A 118 -9.66 6.91 33.84
CA ASP A 118 -9.15 5.57 33.54
C ASP A 118 -8.30 5.06 34.72
N ALA A 119 -8.62 3.86 35.21
CA ALA A 119 -8.01 3.30 36.42
C ALA A 119 -6.51 3.02 36.28
N LEU A 120 -6.02 2.76 35.05
CA LEU A 120 -4.61 2.43 34.82
C LEU A 120 -3.74 3.70 34.71
N THR A 121 -4.22 4.68 33.96
CA THR A 121 -3.42 5.85 33.56
C THR A 121 -3.71 7.09 34.39
N GLY A 122 -4.85 7.14 35.10
CA GLY A 122 -5.31 8.32 35.83
C GLY A 122 -5.80 9.46 34.92
N LEU A 123 -5.75 9.27 33.60
CA LEU A 123 -6.27 10.22 32.61
C LEU A 123 -7.79 10.16 32.55
N SER A 124 -8.44 11.08 31.83
CA SER A 124 -9.90 11.03 31.65
C SER A 124 -10.35 9.77 30.90
N SER A 125 -11.56 9.30 31.21
CA SER A 125 -12.22 8.24 30.47
C SER A 125 -12.67 8.74 29.10
N ARG A 126 -12.87 7.81 28.16
CA ARG A 126 -13.36 8.11 26.80
C ARG A 126 -14.69 8.86 26.81
N ASP A 127 -15.62 8.48 27.68
CA ASP A 127 -16.94 9.09 27.74
C ASP A 127 -16.88 10.51 28.29
N HIS A 128 -16.05 10.75 29.31
CA HIS A 128 -15.81 12.10 29.82
C HIS A 128 -15.16 12.98 28.74
N PHE A 129 -14.14 12.47 28.04
CA PHE A 129 -13.48 13.19 26.95
C PHE A 129 -14.45 13.61 25.84
N LEU A 130 -15.30 12.69 25.36
CA LEU A 130 -16.29 13.01 24.33
C LEU A 130 -17.36 13.98 24.84
N GLY A 131 -17.71 13.92 26.12
CA GLY A 131 -18.60 14.87 26.78
C GLY A 131 -18.00 16.28 26.78
N SER A 132 -16.76 16.43 27.26
CA SER A 132 -16.05 17.71 27.29
C SER A 132 -15.84 18.29 25.89
N LEU A 133 -15.45 17.46 24.92
CA LEU A 133 -15.31 17.90 23.53
C LEU A 133 -16.65 18.36 22.94
N ALA A 134 -17.75 17.66 23.23
CA ALA A 134 -19.08 18.08 22.76
C ALA A 134 -19.51 19.40 23.41
N GLN A 135 -19.20 19.61 24.69
CA GLN A 135 -19.47 20.85 25.40
C GLN A 135 -18.67 22.02 24.82
N GLU A 136 -17.38 21.83 24.52
CA GLU A 136 -16.55 22.86 23.88
C GLU A 136 -17.07 23.23 22.49
N ILE A 137 -17.50 22.25 21.68
CA ILE A 137 -18.14 22.52 20.39
C ILE A 137 -19.42 23.34 20.58
N ASP A 138 -20.25 22.97 21.55
CA ASP A 138 -21.50 23.66 21.86
C ASP A 138 -21.24 25.11 22.28
N LEU A 139 -20.24 25.35 23.14
CA LEU A 139 -19.82 26.70 23.54
C LEU A 139 -19.40 27.55 22.33
N ILE A 140 -18.54 27.02 21.46
CA ILE A 140 -18.09 27.74 20.26
C ILE A 140 -19.29 28.06 19.34
N GLN A 141 -20.21 27.11 19.15
CA GLN A 141 -21.40 27.32 18.32
C GLN A 141 -22.33 28.40 18.89
N HIS A 142 -22.55 28.41 20.21
CA HIS A 142 -23.35 29.45 20.88
C HIS A 142 -22.69 30.82 20.77
N SER A 143 -21.37 30.92 20.94
CA SER A 143 -20.62 32.17 20.76
C SER A 143 -20.72 32.71 19.33
N LEU A 144 -20.67 31.84 18.32
CA LEU A 144 -20.84 32.22 16.91
C LEU A 144 -22.30 32.64 16.60
N GLY A 145 -23.29 31.92 17.13
CA GLY A 145 -24.72 32.21 16.92
C GLY A 145 -25.16 33.55 17.52
N ALA A 146 -24.63 33.93 18.69
CA ALA A 146 -24.95 35.18 19.38
C ALA A 146 -24.57 36.45 18.58
N THR A 147 -23.65 36.36 17.62
CA THR A 147 -23.19 37.51 16.82
C THR A 147 -24.09 37.87 15.63
N THR A 148 -25.14 37.10 15.35
CA THR A 148 -26.08 37.38 14.25
C THR A 148 -27.10 38.49 14.56
N GLY A 149 -27.12 39.02 15.79
CA GLY A 149 -28.01 40.11 16.17
C GLY A 149 -27.56 40.85 17.43
N GLY A 150 -26.76 41.90 17.26
CA GLY A 150 -26.53 42.92 18.29
C GLY A 150 -25.10 42.94 18.84
N ARG A 151 -24.51 44.15 18.79
CA ARG A 151 -23.29 44.65 19.44
C ARG A 151 -22.36 43.60 20.06
N SER A 152 -21.17 43.47 19.48
CA SER A 152 -20.00 42.88 20.12
C SER A 152 -19.77 43.54 21.48
N ASP A 153 -19.88 42.75 22.55
CA ASP A 153 -19.51 43.16 23.89
C ASP A 153 -17.97 43.27 23.96
N PRO A 154 -17.39 44.47 24.17
CA PRO A 154 -15.95 44.66 24.17
C PRO A 154 -15.23 43.96 25.34
N ASP A 155 -15.96 43.42 26.31
CA ASP A 155 -15.41 42.68 27.46
C ASP A 155 -15.20 41.17 27.20
N LEU A 156 -15.57 40.65 26.02
CA LEU A 156 -15.28 39.26 25.60
C LEU A 156 -13.83 39.12 25.11
N HIS A 157 -12.87 39.29 26.02
CA HIS A 157 -11.48 38.92 25.78
C HIS A 157 -11.33 37.38 25.89
N GLY A 158 -11.11 36.70 24.76
CA GLY A 158 -10.34 35.44 24.78
C GLY A 158 -10.92 34.19 24.11
N PHE A 159 -12.01 34.23 23.36
CA PHE A 159 -12.45 33.03 22.61
C PHE A 159 -11.94 33.08 21.17
N SER A 160 -10.89 32.33 20.83
CA SER A 160 -10.78 31.88 19.44
C SER A 160 -11.89 30.86 19.21
N ALA A 161 -12.61 31.00 18.10
CA ALA A 161 -13.65 30.06 17.70
C ALA A 161 -13.06 28.73 17.18
N SER A 162 -12.01 28.22 17.85
CA SER A 162 -11.27 27.04 17.42
C SER A 162 -10.84 26.16 18.59
N LEU A 163 -10.81 24.85 18.34
CA LEU A 163 -10.23 23.88 19.26
C LEU A 163 -9.45 22.83 18.45
N GLY A 164 -8.59 22.10 19.14
CA GLY A 164 -7.78 21.03 18.58
C GLY A 164 -8.06 19.69 19.25
N VAL A 165 -8.11 18.63 18.46
CA VAL A 165 -8.14 17.24 18.95
C VAL A 165 -6.89 16.55 18.45
N ILE A 166 -6.05 16.06 19.35
CA ILE A 166 -4.85 15.29 19.05
C ILE A 166 -5.12 13.85 19.41
N GLY A 167 -5.03 12.93 18.45
CA GLY A 167 -5.00 11.49 18.67
C GLY A 167 -3.55 11.01 18.75
N LEU A 168 -3.33 9.96 19.53
CA LEU A 168 -2.04 9.34 19.75
C LEU A 168 -2.20 7.82 19.80
N ASP A 169 -1.26 7.12 19.20
CA ASP A 169 -1.21 5.66 19.18
C ASP A 169 0.24 5.20 19.34
N LEU A 170 0.47 4.26 20.25
CA LEU A 170 1.80 3.71 20.53
C LEU A 170 2.26 2.80 19.39
N ASP A 171 3.47 3.04 18.90
CA ASP A 171 4.02 2.28 17.78
C ASP A 171 4.41 0.86 18.21
N SER A 172 4.00 -0.14 17.43
CA SER A 172 4.35 -1.55 17.65
C SER A 172 3.98 -2.11 19.03
N PHE A 173 2.98 -1.52 19.70
CA PHE A 173 2.63 -1.90 21.07
C PHE A 173 2.07 -3.32 21.19
N GLN A 174 1.37 -3.81 20.16
CA GLN A 174 0.93 -5.21 20.11
C GLN A 174 2.10 -6.18 20.21
N TRP A 175 3.21 -5.91 19.52
CA TRP A 175 4.41 -6.74 19.58
C TRP A 175 5.03 -6.75 20.99
N ILE A 176 4.99 -5.61 21.69
CA ILE A 176 5.44 -5.52 23.10
C ILE A 176 4.59 -6.44 23.98
N ASN A 177 3.26 -6.41 23.83
CA ASN A 177 2.36 -7.28 24.60
C ASN A 177 2.58 -8.77 24.28
N GLU A 178 2.78 -9.12 23.01
CA GLU A 178 3.01 -10.50 22.58
C GLU A 178 4.35 -11.05 23.09
N ARG A 179 5.40 -10.21 23.17
CA ARG A 179 6.75 -10.61 23.58
C ARG A 179 6.99 -10.56 25.08
N TYR A 180 6.54 -9.51 25.76
CA TYR A 180 6.83 -9.23 27.17
C TYR A 180 5.61 -9.39 28.10
N GLY A 181 4.42 -9.60 27.52
CA GLY A 181 3.18 -9.83 28.26
C GLY A 181 2.41 -8.56 28.62
N TYR A 182 1.11 -8.72 28.88
CA TYR A 182 0.17 -7.63 29.12
C TYR A 182 0.43 -6.84 30.40
N LEU A 183 1.02 -7.45 31.43
CA LEU A 183 1.37 -6.73 32.68
C LEU A 183 2.46 -5.68 32.45
N VAL A 184 3.46 -6.01 31.63
CA VAL A 184 4.51 -5.06 31.21
C VAL A 184 3.89 -3.97 30.34
N GLY A 185 3.00 -4.33 29.42
CA GLY A 185 2.23 -3.38 28.62
C GLY A 185 1.41 -2.40 29.48
N ASP A 186 0.73 -2.88 30.51
CA ASP A 186 -0.03 -2.04 31.43
C ASP A 186 0.87 -1.09 32.23
N ALA A 187 2.03 -1.55 32.68
CA ALA A 187 3.03 -0.70 33.34
C ALA A 187 3.54 0.41 32.41
N ILE A 188 3.79 0.08 31.13
CA ILE A 188 4.18 1.04 30.10
C ILE A 188 3.06 2.07 29.89
N ASN A 189 1.81 1.63 29.71
CA ASN A 189 0.67 2.53 29.53
C ASN A 189 0.48 3.47 30.72
N ALA A 190 0.63 2.98 31.96
CA ALA A 190 0.55 3.80 33.16
C ALA A 190 1.63 4.90 33.18
N GLN A 191 2.86 4.57 32.76
CA GLN A 191 3.95 5.55 32.67
C GLN A 191 3.76 6.53 31.51
N VAL A 192 3.27 6.07 30.36
CA VAL A 192 2.87 6.93 29.24
C VAL A 192 1.77 7.91 29.67
N GLY A 193 0.77 7.45 30.43
CA GLY A 193 -0.26 8.31 31.00
C GLY A 193 0.30 9.43 31.87
N ARG A 194 1.27 9.11 32.75
CA ARG A 194 2.00 10.11 33.56
C ARG A 194 2.83 11.08 32.71
N ALA A 195 3.48 10.59 31.66
CA ALA A 195 4.25 11.43 30.73
C ALA A 195 3.34 12.41 29.97
N ILE A 196 2.16 11.94 29.52
CA ILE A 196 1.15 12.80 28.88
C ILE A 196 0.64 13.86 29.85
N ALA A 197 0.25 13.47 31.07
CA ALA A 197 -0.28 14.37 32.08
C ALA A 197 0.73 15.47 32.49
N SER A 198 2.03 15.14 32.52
CA SER A 198 3.08 16.11 32.83
C SER A 198 3.47 17.01 31.65
N ALA A 199 3.37 16.52 30.41
CA ALA A 199 3.68 17.28 29.21
C ALA A 199 2.57 18.28 28.82
N CYS A 200 1.31 17.99 29.20
CA CYS A 200 0.15 18.78 28.80
C CYS A 200 -0.12 19.97 29.74
N PRO A 201 -0.47 21.15 29.20
CA PRO A 201 -1.00 22.27 29.99
C PRO A 201 -2.30 21.93 30.70
N ARG A 202 -2.61 22.66 31.80
CA ARG A 202 -3.79 22.38 32.66
C ARG A 202 -5.15 22.42 31.96
N HIS A 203 -5.31 23.29 30.96
CA HIS A 203 -6.58 23.42 30.22
C HIS A 203 -6.76 22.32 29.17
N VAL A 204 -5.78 21.42 28.97
CA VAL A 204 -5.85 20.32 28.03
C VAL A 204 -6.45 19.10 28.71
N THR A 205 -7.57 18.59 28.19
CA THR A 205 -8.13 17.33 28.67
C THR A 205 -7.46 16.16 27.96
N SER A 206 -6.68 15.37 28.69
CA SER A 206 -6.03 14.16 28.19
C SER A 206 -6.80 12.90 28.61
N ALA A 207 -7.02 11.97 27.69
CA ALA A 207 -7.81 10.77 27.91
C ALA A 207 -7.18 9.54 27.27
N ARG A 208 -7.43 8.36 27.86
CA ARG A 208 -7.18 7.07 27.21
C ARG A 208 -8.44 6.63 26.46
N ILE A 209 -8.31 6.34 25.17
CA ILE A 209 -9.45 6.02 24.29
C ILE A 209 -9.61 4.50 24.12
N HIS A 210 -8.49 3.79 23.99
CA HIS A 210 -8.42 2.33 23.90
C HIS A 210 -7.09 1.85 24.54
N ASN A 211 -6.84 0.54 24.54
CA ASN A 211 -5.65 -0.13 25.10
C ASN A 211 -4.34 0.67 24.94
N ASP A 212 -3.98 1.09 23.73
CA ASP A 212 -2.72 1.74 23.36
C ASP A 212 -2.92 3.10 22.68
N THR A 213 -4.13 3.67 22.78
CA THR A 213 -4.49 4.93 22.12
C THR A 213 -4.98 5.96 23.12
N PHE A 214 -4.56 7.20 22.88
CA PHE A 214 -4.81 8.36 23.73
C PHE A 214 -5.36 9.52 22.89
N ALA A 215 -6.04 10.46 23.54
CA ALA A 215 -6.48 11.69 22.90
C ALA A 215 -6.32 12.90 23.83
N LEU A 216 -6.04 14.05 23.23
CA LEU A 216 -5.90 15.34 23.88
C LEU A 216 -6.89 16.32 23.27
N LEU A 217 -7.66 16.99 24.11
CA LEU A 217 -8.53 18.11 23.76
C LEU A 217 -7.80 19.38 24.14
N VAL A 218 -7.53 20.22 23.15
CA VAL A 218 -6.83 21.50 23.31
C VAL A 218 -7.83 22.61 23.01
N PRO A 219 -8.45 23.23 24.04
CA PRO A 219 -9.25 24.43 23.86
C PRO A 219 -8.42 25.56 23.24
N ASP A 220 -9.07 26.44 22.49
CA ASP A 220 -8.46 27.67 21.94
C ASP A 220 -7.20 27.43 21.08
N ALA A 221 -7.20 26.35 20.29
CA ALA A 221 -5.98 25.85 19.65
C ALA A 221 -5.93 26.04 18.13
N SER A 222 -4.91 26.77 17.68
CA SER A 222 -4.50 26.81 16.27
C SER A 222 -3.81 25.51 15.84
N PRO A 223 -3.74 25.20 14.53
CA PRO A 223 -2.97 24.07 14.02
C PRO A 223 -1.50 24.07 14.47
N LYS A 224 -0.90 25.26 14.60
CA LYS A 224 0.48 25.41 15.09
C LYS A 224 0.60 24.99 16.56
N THR A 225 -0.34 25.43 17.41
CA THR A 225 -0.39 25.06 18.82
C THR A 225 -0.57 23.55 19.00
N CYS A 226 -1.43 22.93 18.18
CA CYS A 226 -1.61 21.48 18.19
C CYS A 226 -0.35 20.73 17.78
N LEU A 227 0.37 21.19 16.75
CA LEU A 227 1.62 20.60 16.31
C LEU A 227 2.71 20.68 17.41
N GLU A 228 2.88 21.85 18.03
CA GLU A 228 3.86 22.06 19.10
C GLU A 228 3.58 21.17 20.32
N LEU A 229 2.31 21.06 20.73
CA LEU A 229 1.93 20.20 21.84
C LEU A 229 2.09 18.71 21.49
N ALA A 230 1.66 18.30 20.30
CA ALA A 230 1.82 16.93 19.83
C ALA A 230 3.30 16.52 19.79
N GLU A 231 4.18 17.40 19.28
CA GLU A 231 5.61 17.13 19.22
C GLU A 231 6.24 17.04 20.62
N ARG A 232 5.82 17.90 21.55
CA ARG A 232 6.24 17.82 22.96
C ARG A 232 5.84 16.49 23.60
N VAL A 233 4.60 16.05 23.39
CA VAL A 233 4.11 14.76 23.91
C VAL A 233 4.85 13.58 23.28
N ARG A 234 5.09 13.64 21.96
CA ARG A 234 5.88 12.62 21.23
C ARG A 234 7.28 12.47 21.81
N GLN A 235 7.96 13.59 22.07
CA GLN A 235 9.30 13.60 22.68
C GLN A 235 9.29 13.08 24.12
N ALA A 236 8.27 13.44 24.91
CA ALA A 236 8.12 12.95 26.28
C ALA A 236 7.95 11.43 26.34
N ILE A 237 7.18 10.85 25.41
CA ILE A 237 7.01 9.39 25.30
C ILE A 237 8.29 8.73 24.79
N GLY A 238 8.94 9.31 23.78
CA GLY A 238 10.20 8.80 23.23
C GLY A 238 11.38 8.80 24.20
N ALA A 239 11.30 9.58 25.29
CA ALA A 239 12.28 9.59 26.37
C ALA A 239 12.08 8.45 27.40
N LEU A 240 10.97 7.72 27.33
CA LEU A 240 10.70 6.61 28.23
C LEU A 240 11.49 5.36 27.83
N SER A 241 12.12 4.73 28.81
CA SER A 241 12.87 3.49 28.68
C SER A 241 12.46 2.56 29.82
N PHE A 242 12.21 1.30 29.49
CA PHE A 242 11.77 0.28 30.45
C PHE A 242 12.72 -0.90 30.40
N GLN A 243 13.04 -1.48 31.55
CA GLN A 243 13.86 -2.69 31.60
C GLN A 243 12.97 -3.87 32.00
N ASP A 244 12.99 -4.94 31.21
CA ASP A 244 12.26 -6.15 31.55
C ASP A 244 13.04 -6.98 32.58
N GLU A 245 12.40 -7.34 33.69
CA GLU A 245 13.05 -8.05 34.81
C GLU A 245 13.43 -9.50 34.45
N VAL A 246 12.75 -10.10 33.48
CA VAL A 246 12.92 -11.52 33.12
C VAL A 246 14.00 -11.69 32.04
N THR A 247 13.94 -10.88 30.98
CA THR A 247 14.83 -10.96 29.82
C THR A 247 16.03 -10.03 29.93
N GLY A 248 15.95 -8.97 30.74
CA GLY A 248 16.97 -7.92 30.82
C GLY A 248 16.96 -6.95 29.62
N ASP A 249 16.02 -7.10 28.69
CA ASP A 249 15.88 -6.25 27.51
C ASP A 249 15.52 -4.81 27.92
N ASN A 250 16.08 -3.82 27.20
CA ASN A 250 15.68 -2.43 27.32
C ASN A 250 14.64 -2.08 26.24
N ILE A 251 13.42 -1.82 26.67
CA ILE A 251 12.25 -1.53 25.84
C ILE A 251 12.12 -0.01 25.68
N SER A 252 12.21 0.47 24.44
CA SER A 252 11.90 1.85 24.07
C SER A 252 10.52 1.94 23.42
N VAL A 253 9.77 3.00 23.70
CA VAL A 253 8.44 3.23 23.14
C VAL A 253 8.45 4.48 22.28
N SER A 254 7.77 4.43 21.13
CA SER A 254 7.48 5.62 20.32
C SER A 254 5.99 5.75 20.07
N ALA A 255 5.57 6.94 19.64
CA ALA A 255 4.18 7.25 19.39
C ALA A 255 4.01 7.97 18.06
N SER A 256 2.97 7.58 17.32
CA SER A 256 2.48 8.31 16.15
C SER A 256 1.29 9.17 16.56
N LEU A 257 1.33 10.46 16.24
CA LEU A 257 0.31 11.42 16.62
C LEU A 257 -0.33 12.04 15.37
N GLY A 258 -1.61 12.39 15.50
CA GLY A 258 -2.37 13.04 14.46
C GLY A 258 -3.33 14.03 15.05
N PHE A 259 -3.48 15.21 14.46
CA PHE A 259 -4.39 16.22 15.00
C PHE A 259 -5.40 16.74 13.97
N ALA A 260 -6.54 17.18 14.48
CA ALA A 260 -7.63 17.78 13.72
C ALA A 260 -8.12 19.03 14.45
N ASN A 261 -8.35 20.12 13.72
CA ASN A 261 -8.84 21.38 14.27
C ASN A 261 -10.31 21.60 13.89
N TYR A 262 -11.09 22.07 14.85
CA TYR A 262 -12.43 22.58 14.60
C TYR A 262 -12.35 24.09 14.37
N PRO A 263 -13.07 24.65 13.38
CA PRO A 263 -14.02 23.99 12.46
C PRO A 263 -13.39 23.42 11.18
N GLN A 264 -12.08 23.58 10.95
CA GLN A 264 -11.44 23.34 9.65
C GLN A 264 -11.51 21.87 9.18
N SER A 265 -11.58 20.93 10.11
CA SER A 265 -11.68 19.50 9.82
C SER A 265 -13.10 19.00 9.54
N LEU A 266 -14.12 19.87 9.68
CA LEU A 266 -15.53 19.54 9.38
C LEU A 266 -15.98 20.08 8.02
N ARG A 267 -17.00 19.45 7.46
CA ARG A 267 -17.61 19.83 6.16
C ARG A 267 -19.08 20.21 6.29
N GLY A 268 -19.62 20.87 5.27
CA GLY A 268 -20.97 21.47 5.24
C GLY A 268 -22.07 20.68 5.99
N ARG A 269 -22.36 19.44 5.59
CA ARG A 269 -23.39 18.61 6.25
C ARG A 269 -23.02 18.14 7.67
N GLN A 270 -21.73 18.12 8.00
CA GLN A 270 -21.25 17.73 9.33
C GLN A 270 -21.50 18.82 10.37
N PHE A 271 -21.54 20.10 9.97
CA PHE A 271 -21.91 21.21 10.86
C PHE A 271 -23.38 21.17 11.31
N GLN A 272 -24.25 20.49 10.56
CA GLN A 272 -25.67 20.32 10.90
C GLN A 272 -25.91 19.19 11.90
N ARG A 273 -24.87 18.42 12.25
CA ARG A 273 -24.95 17.31 13.20
C ARG A 273 -24.91 17.82 14.63
N THR A 274 -25.35 16.98 15.57
CA THR A 274 -25.30 17.33 16.99
C THR A 274 -23.84 17.49 17.46
N PRO A 275 -23.55 18.33 18.49
CA PRO A 275 -22.18 18.48 19.00
C PRO A 275 -21.50 17.15 19.39
N ARG A 276 -22.28 16.18 19.91
CA ARG A 276 -21.79 14.83 20.21
C ARG A 276 -21.36 14.04 18.97
N GLU A 277 -22.10 14.14 17.87
CA GLU A 277 -21.71 13.53 16.59
C GLU A 277 -20.48 14.21 16.01
N GLN A 278 -20.40 15.55 16.08
CA GLN A 278 -19.23 16.31 15.63
C GLN A 278 -17.97 15.95 16.42
N ALA A 279 -18.08 15.78 17.74
CA ALA A 279 -16.99 15.30 18.60
C ALA A 279 -16.42 13.95 18.13
N ARG A 280 -17.30 13.00 17.79
CA ARG A 280 -16.89 11.69 17.25
C ARG A 280 -16.23 11.81 15.88
N ILE A 281 -16.72 12.71 15.01
CA ILE A 281 -16.13 12.96 13.70
C ILE A 281 -14.72 13.54 13.83
N LEU A 282 -14.52 14.52 14.72
CA LEU A 282 -13.20 15.11 14.99
C LEU A 282 -12.21 14.09 15.55
N LEU A 283 -12.63 13.26 16.51
CA LEU A 283 -11.78 12.20 17.05
C LEU A 283 -11.39 11.18 15.97
N ARG A 284 -12.33 10.80 15.09
CA ARG A 284 -12.05 9.93 13.95
C ARG A 284 -11.11 10.60 12.94
N ALA A 285 -11.23 11.91 12.71
CA ALA A 285 -10.33 12.67 11.86
C ALA A 285 -8.89 12.66 12.40
N ALA A 286 -8.72 12.92 13.70
CA ALA A 286 -7.42 12.80 14.37
C ALA A 286 -6.85 11.38 14.24
N GLY A 287 -7.68 10.34 14.41
CA GLY A 287 -7.28 8.94 14.21
C GLY A 287 -6.79 8.62 12.79
N LYS A 288 -7.39 9.21 11.75
CA LYS A 288 -6.90 9.08 10.36
C LYS A 288 -5.54 9.75 10.15
N ALA A 289 -5.33 10.90 10.80
CA ALA A 289 -4.03 11.55 10.80
C ALA A 289 -2.97 10.69 11.50
N VAL A 290 -3.32 10.02 12.60
CA VAL A 290 -2.44 9.04 13.26
C VAL A 290 -2.09 7.88 12.32
N GLY A 291 -3.09 7.30 11.63
CA GLY A 291 -2.86 6.25 10.63
C GLY A 291 -1.91 6.70 9.52
N THR A 292 -2.08 7.94 9.04
CA THR A 292 -1.20 8.56 8.03
C THR A 292 0.22 8.76 8.58
N ALA A 293 0.38 9.19 9.84
CA ALA A 293 1.68 9.27 10.51
C ALA A 293 2.38 7.90 10.56
N LYS A 294 1.66 6.84 10.93
CA LYS A 294 2.17 5.46 10.94
C LYS A 294 2.62 5.04 9.54
N ASP A 295 1.77 5.27 8.55
CA ASP A 295 2.05 4.97 7.14
C ASP A 295 3.25 5.74 6.59
N HIS A 296 3.55 6.92 7.11
CA HIS A 296 4.70 7.75 6.70
C HIS A 296 6.02 7.35 7.37
N GLY A 297 6.04 6.33 8.23
CA GLY A 297 7.26 5.82 8.88
C GLY A 297 7.26 5.93 10.40
N ARG A 298 6.07 6.06 11.02
CA ARG A 298 5.86 6.08 12.49
C ARG A 298 6.62 7.22 13.20
N ASN A 299 6.48 7.28 14.53
CA ASN A 299 7.15 8.23 15.43
C ASN A 299 7.14 9.69 14.95
N ARG A 300 5.98 10.18 14.49
CA ARG A 300 5.82 11.53 13.93
C ARG A 300 4.42 12.09 14.18
N VAL A 301 4.29 13.38 13.94
CA VAL A 301 3.02 14.10 13.99
C VAL A 301 2.51 14.36 12.57
N PHE A 302 1.22 14.16 12.33
CA PHE A 302 0.57 14.49 11.05
C PHE A 302 -0.70 15.32 11.25
N ASN A 303 -0.96 16.26 10.34
CA ASN A 303 -2.17 17.09 10.36
C ASN A 303 -3.26 16.48 9.47
N PHE A 304 -4.47 16.35 9.98
CA PHE A 304 -5.61 15.87 9.19
C PHE A 304 -5.84 16.69 7.91
N GLY A 305 -5.69 18.01 7.98
CA GLY A 305 -5.87 18.91 6.83
C GLY A 305 -4.83 18.72 5.71
N ASP A 306 -3.70 18.08 6.01
CA ASP A 306 -2.62 17.86 5.04
C ASP A 306 -2.63 16.45 4.44
N ILE A 307 -3.55 15.56 4.88
CA ILE A 307 -3.68 14.20 4.34
C ILE A 307 -3.98 14.24 2.84
N VAL A 308 -4.98 15.03 2.44
CA VAL A 308 -5.33 15.20 1.02
C VAL A 308 -4.20 15.85 0.22
N LYS A 309 -3.29 16.58 0.85
CA LYS A 309 -2.19 17.24 0.14
C LYS A 309 -0.96 16.37 -0.01
N THR A 310 -0.57 15.65 1.03
CA THR A 310 0.74 14.98 1.11
C THR A 310 0.71 13.60 1.79
N GLY A 311 -0.44 13.20 2.33
CA GLY A 311 -0.59 11.94 3.08
C GLY A 311 -1.03 10.74 2.23
N GLY A 312 -1.26 10.94 0.93
CA GLY A 312 -1.68 9.86 0.04
C GLY A 312 -0.53 8.93 -0.32
N ARG A 313 -0.85 7.65 -0.52
CA ARG A 313 0.05 6.66 -1.10
C ARG A 313 -0.67 5.73 -2.07
N ILE A 314 0.10 5.08 -2.93
CA ILE A 314 -0.38 3.96 -3.73
C ILE A 314 -0.46 2.71 -2.83
N LEU A 315 -1.63 2.08 -2.80
CA LEU A 315 -1.90 0.83 -2.09
C LEU A 315 -1.61 -0.37 -2.98
N GLU A 316 -2.06 -0.31 -4.22
CA GLU A 316 -1.98 -1.41 -5.18
C GLU A 316 -1.99 -0.86 -6.61
N VAL A 317 -1.28 -1.56 -7.51
CA VAL A 317 -1.25 -1.30 -8.94
C VAL A 317 -2.24 -2.22 -9.64
N LEU A 318 -3.21 -1.65 -10.33
CA LEU A 318 -4.28 -2.37 -11.02
C LEU A 318 -4.03 -2.41 -12.54
N PRO A 319 -4.68 -3.33 -13.28
CA PRO A 319 -4.64 -3.36 -14.75
C PRO A 319 -5.10 -2.03 -15.37
N MET A 320 -4.76 -1.80 -16.64
CA MET A 320 -5.15 -0.60 -17.41
C MET A 320 -4.64 0.74 -16.82
N GLN A 321 -3.42 0.76 -16.29
CA GLN A 321 -2.81 1.96 -15.70
C GLN A 321 -3.64 2.58 -14.55
N ARG A 322 -4.36 1.75 -13.81
CA ARG A 322 -5.11 2.15 -12.63
C ARG A 322 -4.32 1.90 -11.35
N GLN A 323 -4.60 2.72 -10.34
CA GLN A 323 -3.92 2.70 -9.05
C GLN A 323 -4.96 2.79 -7.95
N ALA A 324 -4.92 1.87 -6.99
CA ALA A 324 -5.64 2.04 -5.74
C ALA A 324 -4.82 2.96 -4.82
N VAL A 325 -5.42 4.01 -4.28
CA VAL A 325 -4.73 4.99 -3.42
C VAL A 325 -5.42 5.15 -2.07
N SER A 326 -4.65 5.50 -1.04
CA SER A 326 -5.12 5.61 0.35
C SER A 326 -6.01 6.82 0.64
N LEU A 327 -6.29 7.66 -0.35
CA LEU A 327 -7.08 8.88 -0.19
C LEU A 327 -8.55 8.57 -0.48
N GLY A 328 -9.45 8.78 0.47
CA GLY A 328 -10.90 8.61 0.30
C GLY A 328 -11.73 9.89 0.54
N ARG A 329 -13.04 9.81 0.28
CA ARG A 329 -14.01 10.90 0.58
C ARG A 329 -13.92 11.32 2.04
N SER A 330 -13.63 10.38 2.92
CA SER A 330 -13.60 10.54 4.35
C SER A 330 -12.43 11.41 4.86
N VAL A 331 -11.39 11.63 4.04
CA VAL A 331 -10.29 12.60 4.29
C VAL A 331 -10.40 13.86 3.41
N GLY A 332 -11.11 13.78 2.28
CA GLY A 332 -11.46 14.95 1.46
C GLY A 332 -11.04 14.86 0.02
N ALA A 333 -10.66 13.66 -0.41
CA ALA A 333 -10.51 13.36 -1.81
C ALA A 333 -11.82 13.57 -2.55
N LYS A 334 -11.70 14.01 -3.81
CA LYS A 334 -12.79 14.22 -4.76
C LYS A 334 -12.32 13.71 -6.11
N GLU A 335 -13.27 13.24 -6.93
CA GLU A 335 -12.98 12.88 -8.30
C GLU A 335 -12.34 14.09 -9.04
N GLY A 336 -11.37 13.82 -9.91
CA GLY A 336 -10.65 14.83 -10.69
C GLY A 336 -9.46 15.49 -10.01
N LEU A 337 -9.21 15.25 -8.71
CA LEU A 337 -7.98 15.72 -8.06
C LEU A 337 -6.75 15.02 -8.64
N ARG A 338 -5.67 15.79 -8.88
CA ARG A 338 -4.45 15.31 -9.52
C ARG A 338 -3.28 15.30 -8.55
N TYR A 339 -2.43 14.30 -8.66
CA TYR A 339 -1.33 14.06 -7.74
C TYR A 339 -0.05 13.71 -8.48
N LEU A 340 1.06 14.27 -8.00
CA LEU A 340 2.40 13.82 -8.33
C LEU A 340 2.74 12.59 -7.49
N VAL A 341 3.30 11.57 -8.14
CA VAL A 341 3.74 10.31 -7.54
C VAL A 341 5.24 10.36 -7.31
N TRP A 342 5.67 10.02 -6.09
CA TRP A 342 7.06 10.06 -5.66
C TRP A 342 7.50 8.73 -5.06
N SER A 343 8.72 8.29 -5.39
CA SER A 343 9.35 7.15 -4.74
C SER A 343 9.60 7.45 -3.25
N PRO A 344 9.32 6.51 -2.33
CA PRO A 344 9.30 6.75 -0.89
C PRO A 344 10.67 6.84 -0.19
N ARG A 345 11.80 7.06 -0.90
CA ARG A 345 13.16 6.92 -0.32
C ARG A 345 13.39 7.73 0.98
N PHE A 346 13.31 7.00 2.10
CA PHE A 346 13.98 7.12 3.40
C PHE A 346 14.38 8.52 3.90
N GLN A 347 13.50 9.12 4.69
CA GLN A 347 13.87 10.09 5.73
C GLN A 347 13.90 9.41 7.11
N GLU A 348 15.08 8.99 7.54
CA GLU A 348 15.38 8.80 8.97
C GLU A 348 16.63 9.60 9.32
N ARG A 349 16.50 10.67 10.12
CA ARG A 349 17.58 11.45 10.77
C ARG A 349 18.28 12.54 9.95
N THR A 350 18.01 13.77 10.41
CA THR A 350 18.86 14.98 10.60
C THR A 350 19.88 15.36 9.53
N PHE A 351 19.68 16.57 8.98
CA PHE A 351 20.69 17.39 8.32
C PHE A 351 21.54 18.07 9.40
N GLU A 352 22.79 17.64 9.55
CA GLU A 352 23.92 18.48 9.96
C GLU A 352 25.13 17.99 9.16
N ALA A 353 25.47 18.71 8.09
CA ALA A 353 26.72 18.47 7.38
C ALA A 353 27.84 19.18 8.17
N HIS A 354 28.52 18.42 9.03
CA HIS A 354 29.79 18.84 9.60
C HIS A 354 30.90 18.01 8.98
N LEU A 355 31.97 18.68 8.55
CA LEU A 355 33.25 18.02 8.27
C LEU A 355 33.80 17.52 9.60
N SER A 356 33.97 16.21 9.77
CA SER A 356 34.94 15.72 10.75
C SER A 356 36.35 15.92 10.19
N GLU A 357 37.34 16.01 11.08
CA GLU A 357 38.77 16.17 10.75
C GLU A 357 39.34 15.04 9.88
N ASP A 358 38.55 13.99 9.59
CA ASP A 358 38.92 12.82 8.77
C ASP A 358 38.33 12.83 7.33
N GLU A 359 37.84 13.97 6.82
CA GLU A 359 37.40 14.15 5.42
C GLU A 359 36.41 13.10 4.87
N ARG A 360 35.48 12.62 5.70
CA ARG A 360 34.35 11.78 5.26
C ARG A 360 33.08 12.62 5.12
N LEU A 361 32.60 12.75 3.88
CA LEU A 361 31.31 13.33 3.51
C LEU A 361 30.26 12.20 3.42
N LEU A 362 29.24 12.22 4.27
CA LEU A 362 28.06 11.34 4.18
C LEU A 362 26.88 12.15 3.61
N GLY A 363 26.27 11.70 2.50
CA GLY A 363 25.13 12.38 1.84
C GLY A 363 24.14 11.41 1.18
N ARG A 364 22.85 11.78 1.13
CA ARG A 364 21.69 10.98 0.69
C ARG A 364 21.14 11.40 -0.69
N SER A 365 20.53 10.45 -1.43
CA SER A 365 19.86 10.64 -2.74
C SER A 365 18.51 11.39 -2.65
N PRO A 366 18.10 12.14 -3.69
CA PRO A 366 16.80 12.83 -3.73
C PRO A 366 15.61 11.89 -4.01
N THR A 367 14.42 12.34 -3.58
CA THR A 367 13.09 11.80 -3.91
C THR A 367 12.87 11.81 -5.43
N LEU A 368 12.46 10.68 -6.01
CA LEU A 368 12.31 10.56 -7.46
C LEU A 368 10.84 10.63 -7.90
N TYR A 369 10.56 11.47 -8.90
CA TYR A 369 9.25 11.67 -9.52
C TYR A 369 8.90 10.54 -10.49
N LYS A 370 7.79 9.83 -10.24
CA LYS A 370 7.33 8.69 -11.04
C LYS A 370 6.18 9.02 -12.00
N GLY A 371 5.41 10.07 -11.76
CA GLY A 371 4.33 10.47 -12.67
C GLY A 371 3.23 11.33 -12.05
N GLU A 372 2.19 11.61 -12.84
CA GLU A 372 0.95 12.25 -12.43
C GLU A 372 -0.21 11.26 -12.54
N ILE A 373 -1.03 11.20 -11.50
CA ILE A 373 -2.26 10.42 -11.47
C ILE A 373 -3.46 11.34 -11.22
N VAL A 374 -4.64 10.94 -11.68
CA VAL A 374 -5.91 11.61 -11.38
C VAL A 374 -6.86 10.64 -10.69
N LEU A 375 -7.55 11.10 -9.65
CA LEU A 375 -8.58 10.29 -9.02
C LEU A 375 -9.79 10.17 -9.95
N SER A 376 -10.11 8.97 -10.40
CA SER A 376 -11.25 8.69 -11.28
C SER A 376 -12.50 8.31 -10.50
N GLU A 377 -12.35 7.49 -9.46
CA GLU A 377 -13.44 7.07 -8.56
C GLU A 377 -12.99 7.19 -7.11
N VAL A 378 -13.74 7.94 -6.29
CA VAL A 378 -13.41 8.13 -4.88
C VAL A 378 -14.41 7.39 -4.00
N GLN A 379 -13.93 6.40 -3.25
CA GLN A 379 -14.72 5.68 -2.25
C GLN A 379 -14.57 6.32 -0.87
N GLU A 380 -15.17 5.73 0.17
CA GLU A 380 -15.15 6.33 1.51
C GLU A 380 -13.71 6.43 2.05
N ASP A 381 -12.93 5.34 2.03
CA ASP A 381 -11.59 5.29 2.64
C ASP A 381 -10.42 5.12 1.66
N MET A 382 -10.71 4.80 0.39
CA MET A 382 -9.71 4.71 -0.69
C MET A 382 -10.25 5.30 -1.99
N SER A 383 -9.41 5.48 -3.00
CA SER A 383 -9.82 5.87 -4.35
C SER A 383 -9.12 5.05 -5.40
N PHE A 384 -9.72 4.98 -6.58
CA PHE A 384 -9.05 4.57 -7.81
C PHE A 384 -8.57 5.80 -8.56
N ALA A 385 -7.36 5.69 -9.08
CA ALA A 385 -6.70 6.73 -9.84
C ALA A 385 -6.20 6.17 -11.17
N GLU A 386 -6.19 7.00 -12.19
CA GLU A 386 -5.64 6.68 -13.51
C GLU A 386 -4.34 7.44 -13.71
N VAL A 387 -3.32 6.78 -14.28
CA VAL A 387 -2.06 7.44 -14.61
C VAL A 387 -2.29 8.37 -15.80
N LEU A 388 -2.16 9.67 -15.56
CA LEU A 388 -2.21 10.69 -16.63
C LEU A 388 -0.88 10.77 -17.37
N HIS A 389 0.22 10.61 -16.63
CA HIS A 389 1.57 10.82 -17.13
C HIS A 389 2.55 9.98 -16.31
N ALA A 390 3.38 9.17 -16.95
CA ALA A 390 4.54 8.55 -16.29
C ALA A 390 5.74 9.48 -16.46
N GLY A 391 6.37 9.92 -15.38
CA GLY A 391 7.53 10.83 -15.44
C GLY A 391 8.73 10.20 -16.13
N ASP A 392 8.94 8.90 -15.89
CA ASP A 392 9.82 8.01 -16.64
C ASP A 392 9.05 6.72 -16.91
N PRO A 393 8.86 6.29 -18.18
CA PRO A 393 8.13 5.07 -18.50
C PRO A 393 8.83 3.79 -18.04
N ALA A 394 10.13 3.84 -17.71
CA ALA A 394 10.81 2.72 -17.05
C ALA A 394 10.53 2.64 -15.54
N TRP A 395 9.88 3.66 -14.95
CA TRP A 395 9.61 3.75 -13.51
C TRP A 395 8.11 3.88 -13.29
N THR A 396 7.44 2.73 -13.27
CA THR A 396 6.01 2.66 -13.00
C THR A 396 5.72 3.02 -11.54
N PRO A 397 4.52 3.57 -11.26
CA PRO A 397 4.03 3.69 -9.91
C PRO A 397 3.93 2.30 -9.26
N GLU A 398 4.38 2.19 -8.01
CA GLU A 398 4.44 0.95 -7.24
C GLU A 398 3.72 1.12 -5.89
N PRO A 399 3.28 0.03 -5.24
CA PRO A 399 2.75 0.09 -3.88
C PRO A 399 3.75 0.76 -2.92
N GLY A 400 3.27 1.75 -2.17
CA GLY A 400 4.07 2.52 -1.22
C GLY A 400 4.58 3.88 -1.73
N ASP A 401 4.46 4.18 -3.03
CA ASP A 401 4.78 5.51 -3.56
C ASP A 401 3.87 6.59 -2.97
N ARG A 402 4.41 7.80 -2.79
CA ARG A 402 3.77 8.93 -2.12
C ARG A 402 3.08 9.86 -3.10
N LEU A 403 1.99 10.47 -2.67
CA LEU A 403 1.17 11.38 -3.46
C LEU A 403 1.30 12.80 -2.93
N THR A 404 1.53 13.75 -3.83
CA THR A 404 1.48 15.19 -3.54
C THR A 404 0.45 15.86 -4.44
N LEU A 405 -0.56 16.51 -3.85
CA LEU A 405 -1.62 17.19 -4.57
C LEU A 405 -1.05 18.34 -5.40
N ILE A 406 -1.44 18.38 -6.68
CA ILE A 406 -1.11 19.46 -7.61
C ILE A 406 -2.02 20.65 -7.31
N GLN A 407 -1.46 21.82 -7.01
CA GLN A 407 -2.21 23.07 -7.00
C GLN A 407 -2.33 23.60 -8.45
N GLU A 408 -3.40 24.33 -8.80
CA GLU A 408 -3.69 24.73 -10.20
C GLU A 408 -2.53 25.42 -10.94
N ARG A 409 -1.57 26.01 -10.23
CA ARG A 409 -0.34 26.60 -10.81
C ARG A 409 0.70 25.57 -11.27
N ASP A 410 0.63 24.35 -10.77
CA ASP A 410 1.58 23.25 -11.02
C ASP A 410 1.09 22.25 -12.08
N SER A 411 -0.13 22.41 -12.59
CA SER A 411 -0.75 21.50 -13.55
C SER A 411 -0.11 21.57 -14.94
N LEU A 412 0.17 20.39 -15.52
CA LEU A 412 0.63 20.18 -16.89
C LEU A 412 -0.29 20.83 -17.96
N PHE A 413 -1.57 21.06 -17.63
CA PHE A 413 -2.61 21.53 -18.56
C PHE A 413 -3.13 22.94 -18.27
N ALA A 414 -2.71 23.59 -17.17
CA ALA A 414 -3.10 24.97 -16.90
C ALA A 414 -2.53 25.96 -17.94
N ALA A 415 -1.43 25.59 -18.60
CA ALA A 415 -0.82 26.34 -19.68
C ALA A 415 -1.65 26.35 -20.98
N GLU A 416 -2.73 25.57 -21.08
CA GLU A 416 -3.63 25.59 -22.25
C GLU A 416 -4.58 26.81 -22.23
N ALA A 417 -4.82 27.43 -21.08
CA ALA A 417 -5.78 28.53 -20.94
C ALA A 417 -5.17 29.95 -21.02
N ALA A 418 -3.86 30.10 -20.93
CA ALA A 418 -3.19 31.40 -20.93
C ALA A 418 -2.42 31.61 -22.25
N SER A 419 -3.02 32.39 -23.15
CA SER A 419 -2.37 32.91 -24.35
C SER A 419 -1.17 33.82 -24.00
N ASP A 420 -0.11 33.69 -24.81
CA ASP A 420 0.92 34.70 -25.10
C ASP A 420 1.82 35.24 -23.96
N GLY A 421 2.26 34.37 -23.06
CA GLY A 421 3.33 34.73 -22.10
C GLY A 421 4.03 33.54 -21.47
N LEU A 422 4.67 32.66 -22.25
CA LEU A 422 5.40 31.51 -21.70
C LEU A 422 6.80 31.88 -21.23
N ALA A 423 7.14 31.48 -20.00
CA ALA A 423 8.52 31.26 -19.58
C ALA A 423 9.23 30.31 -20.58
N ALA A 424 10.52 30.53 -20.81
CA ALA A 424 11.29 29.71 -21.75
C ALA A 424 11.19 28.21 -21.38
N PRO A 425 11.05 27.31 -22.37
CA PRO A 425 10.97 25.87 -22.11
C PRO A 425 12.20 25.40 -21.33
N SER A 426 11.98 24.57 -20.31
CA SER A 426 13.05 24.06 -19.47
C SER A 426 13.86 23.03 -20.24
N ARG A 427 15.16 23.28 -20.36
CA ARG A 427 16.12 22.34 -20.93
C ARG A 427 16.80 21.57 -19.81
N ASP A 428 17.00 20.29 -20.03
CA ASP A 428 17.77 19.45 -19.13
C ASP A 428 19.22 19.96 -19.09
N MET A 429 19.73 20.24 -17.89
CA MET A 429 21.05 20.84 -17.72
C MET A 429 22.20 19.92 -18.14
N LEU A 430 21.98 18.59 -18.21
CA LEU A 430 23.01 17.61 -18.58
C LEU A 430 23.06 17.42 -20.10
N THR A 431 21.92 17.31 -20.77
CA THR A 431 21.85 17.01 -22.20
C THR A 431 21.60 18.22 -23.09
N GLY A 432 21.11 19.33 -22.54
CA GLY A 432 20.68 20.50 -23.33
C GLY A 432 19.39 20.29 -24.13
N LEU A 433 18.80 19.09 -24.06
CA LEU A 433 17.53 18.71 -24.70
C LEU A 433 16.33 19.22 -23.90
N TYR A 434 15.12 19.13 -24.47
CA TYR A 434 13.91 19.40 -23.69
C TYR A 434 13.79 18.42 -22.53
N GLY A 435 13.38 18.92 -21.36
CA GLY A 435 12.85 18.04 -20.32
C GLY A 435 11.64 17.26 -20.85
N TYR A 436 11.36 16.08 -20.31
CA TYR A 436 10.31 15.18 -20.80
C TYR A 436 8.94 15.90 -20.99
N ARG A 437 8.55 16.73 -20.02
CA ARG A 437 7.35 17.59 -20.09
C ARG A 437 7.35 18.51 -21.32
N ASP A 438 8.42 19.27 -21.50
CA ASP A 438 8.51 20.25 -22.58
C ASP A 438 8.63 19.56 -23.95
N PHE A 439 9.24 18.37 -23.99
CA PHE A 439 9.26 17.54 -25.18
C PHE A 439 7.86 17.06 -25.58
N LEU A 440 7.04 16.58 -24.64
CA LEU A 440 5.67 16.16 -24.97
C LEU A 440 4.81 17.33 -25.46
N ALA A 441 4.94 18.51 -24.84
CA ALA A 441 4.28 19.73 -25.29
C ALA A 441 4.72 20.15 -26.71
N PHE A 442 6.03 20.03 -26.99
CA PHE A 442 6.58 20.21 -28.33
C PHE A 442 6.02 19.17 -29.32
N PHE A 443 6.06 17.88 -28.97
CA PHE A 443 5.62 16.76 -29.80
C PHE A 443 4.15 16.88 -30.19
N ALA A 444 3.28 17.26 -29.24
CA ALA A 444 1.85 17.49 -29.49
C ALA A 444 1.60 18.57 -30.57
N ARG A 445 2.40 19.65 -30.57
CA ARG A 445 2.32 20.73 -31.58
C ARG A 445 2.95 20.30 -32.90
N ALA A 446 4.10 19.62 -32.86
CA ALA A 446 4.88 19.24 -34.03
C ALA A 446 4.21 18.14 -34.85
N ARG A 447 3.61 17.13 -34.20
CA ARG A 447 2.86 16.04 -34.86
C ARG A 447 1.62 16.56 -35.57
N GLY A 448 0.96 17.60 -35.06
CA GLY A 448 -0.19 18.22 -35.72
C GLY A 448 0.15 18.92 -37.05
N ARG A 449 1.42 19.30 -37.24
CA ARG A 449 1.92 20.01 -38.44
C ARG A 449 2.62 19.11 -39.45
N SER A 450 2.88 17.86 -39.08
CA SER A 450 3.65 16.91 -39.90
C SER A 450 2.70 15.83 -40.41
N GLU A 451 2.67 15.59 -41.72
CA GLU A 451 1.89 14.48 -42.28
C GLU A 451 2.66 13.16 -42.17
N ASN A 452 3.98 13.20 -42.37
CA ASN A 452 4.86 12.04 -42.17
C ASN A 452 5.95 12.41 -41.17
N PHE A 453 6.25 11.53 -40.22
CA PHE A 453 7.34 11.72 -39.26
C PHE A 453 7.77 10.39 -38.65
N CYS A 454 8.99 10.36 -38.11
CA CYS A 454 9.52 9.28 -37.29
C CYS A 454 9.78 9.76 -35.86
N VAL A 455 9.65 8.85 -34.90
CA VAL A 455 10.07 9.03 -33.51
C VAL A 455 11.13 7.98 -33.20
N ALA A 456 12.25 8.43 -32.63
CA ALA A 456 13.33 7.55 -32.19
C ALA A 456 13.48 7.60 -30.67
N LEU A 457 13.35 6.45 -30.01
CA LEU A 457 13.64 6.26 -28.60
C LEU A 457 14.97 5.55 -28.45
N THR A 458 15.95 6.21 -27.84
CA THR A 458 17.28 5.66 -27.57
C THR A 458 17.42 5.37 -26.09
N ARG A 459 17.90 4.19 -25.73
CA ARG A 459 18.17 3.79 -24.34
C ARG A 459 19.63 3.40 -24.19
N VAL A 460 20.30 4.00 -23.21
CA VAL A 460 21.63 3.62 -22.75
C VAL A 460 21.50 2.40 -21.84
N LEU A 461 22.23 1.33 -22.17
CA LEU A 461 22.26 0.10 -21.38
C LEU A 461 23.39 0.16 -20.35
N PRO A 462 23.20 -0.41 -19.14
CA PRO A 462 24.29 -0.58 -18.19
C PRO A 462 25.34 -1.53 -18.79
N PRO A 463 26.65 -1.32 -18.53
CA PRO A 463 27.70 -2.17 -19.04
C PRO A 463 27.50 -3.62 -18.56
N HIS A 464 27.49 -4.56 -19.51
CA HIS A 464 27.27 -5.98 -19.23
C HIS A 464 28.33 -6.53 -18.26
N GLY A 465 27.88 -7.20 -17.18
CA GLY A 465 28.67 -8.27 -16.58
C GLY A 465 28.78 -9.44 -17.58
N PRO A 466 29.82 -10.28 -17.50
CA PRO A 466 30.08 -11.28 -18.55
C PRO A 466 28.88 -12.23 -18.73
N PRO A 467 28.65 -12.74 -19.96
CA PRO A 467 27.49 -13.54 -20.28
C PRO A 467 27.45 -14.83 -19.44
N HIS A 468 26.26 -15.13 -18.91
CA HIS A 468 25.99 -16.37 -18.19
C HIS A 468 26.35 -17.58 -19.06
N GLY A 469 27.35 -18.36 -18.63
CA GLY A 469 27.80 -19.54 -19.38
C GLY A 469 29.16 -20.12 -18.99
N GLN A 470 29.94 -19.49 -18.10
CA GLN A 470 31.16 -20.11 -17.53
C GLN A 470 30.94 -20.48 -16.06
N PRO A 471 31.43 -21.65 -15.61
CA PRO A 471 31.24 -22.11 -14.24
C PRO A 471 31.88 -21.11 -13.26
N HIS A 472 31.10 -20.68 -12.28
CA HIS A 472 31.54 -19.86 -11.15
C HIS A 472 32.69 -20.54 -10.40
N SER A 473 33.95 -20.29 -10.78
CA SER A 473 35.09 -20.75 -9.98
C SER A 473 36.35 -19.87 -10.00
N GLU A 474 36.44 -18.78 -10.77
CA GLU A 474 37.69 -18.00 -10.83
C GLU A 474 37.54 -16.45 -10.70
N LEU A 475 36.51 -15.96 -9.98
CA LEU A 475 36.28 -14.51 -9.78
C LEU A 475 36.74 -13.97 -8.41
N HIS A 476 37.75 -14.59 -7.79
CA HIS A 476 38.38 -14.06 -6.57
C HIS A 476 39.81 -13.49 -6.75
N ALA A 477 40.32 -13.34 -7.98
CA ALA A 477 41.73 -12.97 -8.17
C ALA A 477 42.03 -11.56 -8.73
N GLU A 478 41.11 -10.85 -9.38
CA GLU A 478 41.48 -9.63 -10.15
C GLU A 478 40.91 -8.29 -9.63
N HIS A 479 40.66 -8.15 -8.33
CA HIS A 479 40.36 -6.85 -7.70
C HIS A 479 41.51 -6.33 -6.81
N ARG A 480 42.76 -6.65 -7.15
CA ARG A 480 43.97 -6.14 -6.47
C ARG A 480 44.91 -5.42 -7.43
N ALA A 481 44.45 -4.36 -8.10
CA ALA A 481 45.37 -3.47 -8.82
C ALA A 481 44.81 -2.07 -9.13
N GLU A 482 44.13 -1.39 -8.20
CA GLU A 482 43.96 0.07 -8.31
C GLU A 482 44.18 0.73 -6.93
N GLY A 483 45.02 1.77 -6.92
CA GLY A 483 45.56 2.41 -5.71
C GLY A 483 44.53 3.22 -4.90
N PRO A 484 44.89 3.63 -3.67
CA PRO A 484 43.99 4.30 -2.75
C PRO A 484 43.83 5.77 -3.14
N GLY A 485 42.92 6.05 -4.09
CA GLY A 485 42.62 7.42 -4.53
C GLY A 485 41.33 7.61 -5.33
N SER A 486 40.81 6.57 -5.96
CA SER A 486 39.57 6.62 -6.76
C SER A 486 38.39 6.04 -5.96
N ARG A 487 37.66 6.91 -5.25
CA ARG A 487 36.42 6.57 -4.52
C ARG A 487 35.30 6.15 -5.50
N PRO A 488 34.45 5.15 -5.17
CA PRO A 488 33.33 4.72 -6.01
C PRO A 488 32.13 5.67 -5.87
N GLY A 489 32.25 6.89 -6.42
CA GLY A 489 31.11 7.71 -6.81
C GLY A 489 30.63 7.27 -8.20
N GLY A 490 30.13 6.04 -8.33
CA GLY A 490 30.24 5.31 -9.59
C GLY A 490 29.05 5.45 -10.54
N LEU A 491 27.90 4.89 -10.19
CA LEU A 491 26.92 4.46 -11.21
C LEU A 491 26.09 5.60 -11.80
N GLN A 492 25.52 6.48 -10.96
CA GLN A 492 24.65 7.57 -11.44
C GLN A 492 25.45 8.63 -12.20
N GLN A 493 26.63 9.04 -11.70
CA GLN A 493 27.50 9.98 -12.40
C GLN A 493 28.00 9.40 -13.73
N ARG A 494 28.30 8.10 -13.79
CA ARG A 494 28.62 7.41 -15.05
C ARG A 494 27.43 7.35 -16.00
N LEU A 495 26.22 7.12 -15.50
CA LEU A 495 25.00 7.10 -16.32
C LEU A 495 24.66 8.51 -16.85
N ASP A 496 24.74 9.54 -16.00
CA ASP A 496 24.50 10.93 -16.40
C ASP A 496 25.52 11.39 -17.45
N ALA A 497 26.80 11.04 -17.27
CA ALA A 497 27.84 11.29 -18.27
C ALA A 497 27.59 10.52 -19.59
N ALA A 498 27.20 9.24 -19.50
CA ALA A 498 26.87 8.43 -20.67
C ALA A 498 25.67 8.99 -21.43
N VAL A 499 24.62 9.41 -20.73
CA VAL A 499 23.42 10.00 -21.35
C VAL A 499 23.72 11.35 -21.99
N ALA A 500 24.57 12.18 -21.39
CA ALA A 500 25.02 13.43 -22.00
C ALA A 500 25.84 13.20 -23.28
N GLN A 501 26.75 12.21 -23.28
CA GLN A 501 27.53 11.82 -24.45
C GLN A 501 26.63 11.30 -25.57
N VAL A 502 25.70 10.40 -25.24
CA VAL A 502 24.76 9.82 -26.19
C VAL A 502 23.79 10.88 -26.72
N ALA A 503 23.39 11.86 -25.91
CA ALA A 503 22.57 12.98 -26.37
C ALA A 503 23.29 13.83 -27.43
N ALA A 504 24.54 14.23 -27.17
CA ALA A 504 25.33 14.98 -28.15
C ALA A 504 25.55 14.19 -29.45
N LEU A 505 25.81 12.88 -29.31
CA LEU A 505 25.98 11.98 -30.45
C LEU A 505 24.68 11.80 -31.25
N ALA A 506 23.55 11.64 -30.57
CA ALA A 506 22.24 11.51 -31.18
C ALA A 506 21.80 12.79 -31.89
N GLU A 507 22.05 13.98 -31.33
CA GLU A 507 21.79 15.24 -32.03
C GLU A 507 22.62 15.36 -33.31
N ARG A 508 23.89 14.94 -33.29
CA ARG A 508 24.78 14.96 -34.45
C ARG A 508 24.33 14.01 -35.57
N ILE A 509 23.91 12.79 -35.22
CA ILE A 509 23.63 11.71 -36.17
C ILE A 509 22.16 11.72 -36.62
N LEU A 510 21.22 11.87 -35.69
CA LEU A 510 19.79 11.78 -35.98
C LEU A 510 19.20 13.10 -36.49
N LEU A 511 19.76 14.26 -36.10
CA LEU A 511 19.21 15.59 -36.44
C LEU A 511 20.00 16.46 -37.45
N PRO A 512 20.75 15.96 -38.45
CA PRO A 512 21.49 16.82 -39.37
C PRO A 512 20.53 17.57 -40.30
N GLY A 513 20.31 18.87 -40.05
CA GLY A 513 19.76 19.85 -41.01
C GLY A 513 18.34 19.61 -41.54
N LEU A 514 17.56 18.70 -40.94
CA LEU A 514 16.18 18.37 -41.32
C LEU A 514 15.17 19.44 -40.84
N ASP A 515 15.35 20.71 -41.22
CA ASP A 515 14.28 21.69 -41.12
C ASP A 515 13.34 21.53 -42.32
N ALA A 516 12.13 21.01 -42.09
CA ALA A 516 11.17 20.77 -43.16
C ALA A 516 10.78 22.08 -43.86
N LYS A 517 10.79 22.12 -45.21
CA LYS A 517 10.19 23.24 -45.95
C LYS A 517 8.69 23.35 -45.58
N PRO A 518 8.15 24.55 -45.37
CA PRO A 518 6.77 24.73 -44.92
C PRO A 518 5.78 24.21 -45.98
N ALA A 519 4.75 23.50 -45.53
CA ALA A 519 3.75 22.87 -46.40
C ALA A 519 2.87 23.89 -47.16
N ARG A 520 2.74 25.12 -46.65
CA ARG A 520 2.05 26.26 -47.27
C ARG A 520 2.87 27.55 -47.13
N PRO A 521 2.78 28.51 -48.08
CA PRO A 521 3.38 29.82 -47.91
C PRO A 521 2.73 30.53 -46.70
N GLY A 522 3.46 30.62 -45.59
CA GLY A 522 2.99 31.24 -44.33
C GLY A 522 3.14 30.36 -43.08
N ASP A 523 3.31 29.04 -43.22
CA ASP A 523 3.52 28.15 -42.08
C ASP A 523 4.99 28.18 -41.59
N LYS A 524 5.20 28.10 -40.26
CA LYS A 524 6.54 27.91 -39.69
C LYS A 524 6.98 26.45 -39.91
N PRO A 525 8.22 26.18 -40.33
CA PRO A 525 8.71 24.82 -40.59
C PRO A 525 8.58 23.91 -39.35
N ALA A 526 8.27 22.63 -39.58
CA ALA A 526 8.30 21.63 -38.52
C ALA A 526 9.77 21.43 -38.10
N ARG A 527 10.09 21.87 -36.89
CA ARG A 527 11.45 21.73 -36.33
C ARG A 527 11.65 20.29 -35.84
N THR A 528 12.87 19.79 -35.94
CA THR A 528 13.31 18.62 -35.18
C THR A 528 13.51 19.01 -33.71
N ALA A 529 13.38 18.04 -32.81
CA ALA A 529 13.82 18.22 -31.43
C ALA A 529 14.15 16.89 -30.76
N GLY A 530 15.12 16.92 -29.84
CA GLY A 530 15.37 15.89 -28.87
C GLY A 530 14.78 16.24 -27.49
N GLY A 531 14.49 15.22 -26.70
CA GLY A 531 14.03 15.33 -25.33
C GLY A 531 14.58 14.20 -24.47
N ARG A 532 14.58 14.40 -23.15
CA ARG A 532 14.81 13.33 -22.19
C ARG A 532 13.60 12.42 -22.10
N PHE A 533 13.83 11.11 -22.07
CA PHE A 533 12.82 10.06 -21.96
C PHE A 533 13.25 9.07 -20.89
N GLY A 534 13.21 9.52 -19.64
CA GLY A 534 13.70 8.76 -18.49
C GLY A 534 15.19 8.96 -18.16
N LEU A 535 15.69 8.21 -17.17
CA LEU A 535 17.05 8.37 -16.63
C LEU A 535 18.15 8.03 -17.65
N GLY A 536 17.95 6.97 -18.43
CA GLY A 536 18.88 6.48 -19.46
C GLY A 536 18.36 6.62 -20.88
N GLY A 537 17.23 7.31 -21.07
CA GLY A 537 16.52 7.34 -22.35
C GLY A 537 16.42 8.73 -22.97
N LEU A 538 16.45 8.77 -24.29
CA LEU A 538 16.31 9.97 -25.11
C LEU A 538 15.21 9.73 -26.14
N VAL A 539 14.50 10.79 -26.50
CA VAL A 539 13.48 10.77 -27.55
C VAL A 539 13.80 11.84 -28.59
N HIS A 540 13.66 11.50 -29.87
CA HIS A 540 13.87 12.42 -30.98
C HIS A 540 12.66 12.41 -31.92
N PHE A 541 12.18 13.60 -32.26
CA PHE A 541 11.13 13.80 -33.26
C PHE A 541 11.74 14.23 -34.60
N LEU A 542 11.42 13.48 -35.65
CA LEU A 542 12.07 13.54 -36.96
C LEU A 542 10.99 13.73 -38.06
N PRO A 543 10.64 14.97 -38.43
CA PRO A 543 9.62 15.23 -39.44
C PRO A 543 10.12 14.84 -40.83
N ASN A 544 9.25 14.23 -41.64
CA ASN A 544 9.51 13.81 -43.03
C ASN A 544 10.74 12.88 -43.22
N ALA A 545 11.15 12.19 -42.17
CA ALA A 545 12.29 11.28 -42.22
C ALA A 545 11.90 9.93 -42.84
N ASP A 546 12.76 9.41 -43.72
CA ASP A 546 12.59 8.07 -44.32
C ASP A 546 12.93 6.98 -43.28
N PRO A 547 12.03 6.02 -43.00
CA PRO A 547 12.27 4.94 -42.03
C PRO A 547 13.55 4.14 -42.27
N ALA A 548 13.91 3.87 -43.53
CA ALA A 548 15.12 3.10 -43.86
C ALA A 548 16.39 3.87 -43.51
N GLU A 549 16.44 5.15 -43.88
CA GLU A 549 17.52 6.06 -43.51
C GLU A 549 17.63 6.22 -42.00
N MET A 550 16.51 6.32 -41.27
CA MET A 550 16.53 6.46 -39.82
C MET A 550 17.02 5.18 -39.11
N ALA A 551 16.70 4.01 -39.65
CA ALA A 551 17.25 2.75 -39.15
C ALA A 551 18.76 2.67 -39.32
N GLU A 552 19.29 3.08 -40.49
CA GLU A 552 20.73 3.13 -40.74
C GLU A 552 21.44 4.12 -39.81
N ARG A 553 20.87 5.32 -39.62
CA ARG A 553 21.40 6.32 -38.67
C ARG A 553 21.33 5.86 -37.23
N ALA A 554 20.28 5.15 -36.83
CA ALA A 554 20.19 4.56 -35.49
C ALA A 554 21.24 3.45 -35.29
N GLN A 555 21.52 2.63 -36.30
CA GLN A 555 22.60 1.64 -36.25
C GLN A 555 23.97 2.30 -36.18
N GLU A 556 24.17 3.41 -36.90
CA GLU A 556 25.39 4.23 -36.81
C GLU A 556 25.54 4.83 -35.40
N LEU A 557 24.46 5.33 -34.79
CA LEU A 557 24.46 5.83 -33.42
C LEU A 557 24.91 4.74 -32.43
N CYS A 558 24.38 3.53 -32.53
CA CYS A 558 24.81 2.40 -31.68
C CYS A 558 26.28 2.05 -31.89
N ARG A 559 26.77 2.02 -33.14
CA ARG A 559 28.17 1.72 -33.46
C ARG A 559 29.14 2.78 -32.96
N GLN A 560 28.84 4.07 -33.17
CA GLN A 560 29.67 5.18 -32.68
C GLN A 560 29.66 5.26 -31.16
N ALA A 561 28.52 5.04 -30.49
CA ALA A 561 28.47 5.04 -29.04
C ALA A 561 29.32 3.92 -28.42
N SER A 562 29.32 2.73 -29.03
CA SER A 562 30.18 1.62 -28.62
C SER A 562 31.66 1.91 -28.89
N ALA A 563 31.99 2.46 -30.06
CA ALA A 563 33.38 2.73 -30.45
C ALA A 563 34.03 3.95 -29.75
N GLU A 564 33.31 5.07 -29.62
CA GLU A 564 33.83 6.33 -29.06
C GLU A 564 33.74 6.34 -27.52
N HIS A 565 32.74 5.66 -26.94
CA HIS A 565 32.40 5.79 -25.53
C HIS A 565 32.27 4.45 -24.78
N GLY A 566 32.37 3.30 -25.45
CA GLY A 566 32.20 1.99 -24.82
C GLY A 566 30.78 1.77 -24.27
N LEU A 567 29.77 2.43 -24.87
CA LEU A 567 28.38 2.38 -24.42
C LEU A 567 27.53 1.50 -25.34
N ASP A 568 26.80 0.56 -24.73
CA ASP A 568 25.80 -0.23 -25.44
C ASP A 568 24.46 0.50 -25.45
N LEU A 569 23.86 0.63 -26.63
CA LEU A 569 22.60 1.31 -26.85
C LEU A 569 21.55 0.37 -27.44
N ALA A 570 20.29 0.67 -27.15
CA ALA A 570 19.14 0.15 -27.89
C ALA A 570 18.30 1.29 -28.44
N VAL A 571 17.84 1.17 -29.69
CA VAL A 571 17.03 2.20 -30.36
C VAL A 571 15.74 1.60 -30.92
N GLY A 572 14.61 2.12 -30.45
CA GLY A 572 13.28 1.85 -31.01
C GLY A 572 12.83 2.97 -31.92
N LEU A 573 12.40 2.65 -33.13
CA LEU A 573 11.90 3.60 -34.12
C LEU A 573 10.42 3.36 -34.38
N ALA A 574 9.64 4.42 -34.58
CA ALA A 574 8.29 4.28 -35.14
C ALA A 574 7.99 5.40 -36.13
N ARG A 575 7.19 5.07 -37.15
CA ARG A 575 6.80 6.01 -38.20
C ARG A 575 5.31 6.31 -38.17
N HIS A 576 4.96 7.48 -38.68
CA HIS A 576 3.61 7.82 -39.09
C HIS A 576 3.61 8.20 -40.57
N PRO A 577 2.64 7.71 -41.37
CA PRO A 577 1.59 6.77 -41.00
C PRO A 577 2.10 5.32 -40.85
N PHE A 578 1.49 4.57 -39.93
CA PHE A 578 1.62 3.12 -39.80
C PHE A 578 0.26 2.55 -39.39
N LEU A 579 -0.31 1.66 -40.21
CA LEU A 579 -1.70 1.21 -40.09
C LEU A 579 -2.68 2.41 -39.98
N HIS A 580 -3.71 2.26 -39.15
CA HIS A 580 -4.71 3.29 -38.82
C HIS A 580 -4.47 3.93 -37.45
N LEU A 581 -3.23 3.85 -36.93
CA LEU A 581 -2.86 4.39 -35.62
C LEU A 581 -2.81 5.92 -35.64
N ALA A 582 -3.23 6.55 -34.54
CA ALA A 582 -3.27 8.00 -34.45
C ALA A 582 -1.85 8.59 -34.37
N LYS A 583 -1.69 9.85 -34.80
CA LYS A 583 -0.42 10.59 -34.63
C LYS A 583 0.05 10.63 -33.18
N ALA A 584 -0.87 10.49 -32.22
CA ALA A 584 -0.56 10.50 -30.80
C ALA A 584 0.12 9.23 -30.30
N ASP A 585 -0.18 8.08 -30.92
CA ASP A 585 0.23 6.76 -30.47
C ASP A 585 1.65 6.41 -30.92
N VAL A 586 2.22 7.20 -31.84
CA VAL A 586 3.54 6.94 -32.46
C VAL A 586 4.67 6.91 -31.43
N LEU A 587 4.54 7.67 -30.33
CA LEU A 587 5.51 7.62 -29.23
C LEU A 587 5.46 6.28 -28.49
N ASP A 588 4.26 5.74 -28.25
CA ASP A 588 4.10 4.40 -27.66
C ASP A 588 4.53 3.30 -28.64
N CYS A 589 4.26 3.49 -29.95
CA CYS A 589 4.79 2.61 -30.99
C CYS A 589 6.32 2.55 -30.97
N ALA A 590 6.98 3.70 -30.81
CA ALA A 590 8.45 3.74 -30.70
C ALA A 590 8.94 3.01 -29.43
N ARG A 591 8.15 3.04 -28.35
CA ARG A 591 8.44 2.30 -27.10
C ARG A 591 8.33 0.80 -27.33
N LYS A 592 7.28 0.32 -28.01
CA LYS A 592 7.16 -1.08 -28.42
C LYS A 592 8.30 -1.51 -29.36
N GLY A 593 8.70 -0.63 -30.29
CA GLY A 593 9.89 -0.84 -31.12
C GLY A 593 11.18 -0.93 -30.28
N LEU A 594 11.29 -0.17 -29.19
CA LEU A 594 12.44 -0.24 -28.29
C LEU A 594 12.46 -1.57 -27.50
N GLU A 595 11.31 -2.06 -27.07
CA GLU A 595 11.18 -3.38 -26.42
C GLU A 595 11.64 -4.50 -27.36
N HIS A 596 11.22 -4.45 -28.62
CA HIS A 596 11.72 -5.35 -29.66
C HIS A 596 13.24 -5.21 -29.83
N ALA A 597 13.78 -3.99 -29.93
CA ALA A 597 15.21 -3.76 -30.09
C ALA A 597 16.05 -4.38 -28.95
N LEU A 598 15.54 -4.38 -27.72
CA LEU A 598 16.23 -4.97 -26.56
C LEU A 598 16.43 -6.48 -26.67
N LEU A 599 15.61 -7.18 -27.46
CA LEU A 599 15.72 -8.62 -27.71
C LEU A 599 16.70 -8.97 -28.84
N LEU A 600 17.12 -7.98 -29.63
CA LEU A 600 18.06 -8.17 -30.74
C LEU A 600 19.53 -8.18 -30.26
N PRO A 601 20.44 -8.84 -31.01
CA PRO A 601 21.88 -8.68 -30.81
C PRO A 601 22.34 -7.26 -31.19
N ALA A 602 23.53 -6.86 -30.73
CA ALA A 602 24.11 -5.56 -31.11
C ALA A 602 24.45 -5.52 -32.63
N PRO A 603 24.19 -4.41 -33.35
CA PRO A 603 23.54 -3.17 -32.88
C PRO A 603 22.02 -3.33 -32.67
N ARG A 604 21.55 -2.97 -31.47
CA ARG A 604 20.18 -3.21 -31.01
C ARG A 604 19.23 -2.13 -31.56
N VAL A 605 18.78 -2.28 -32.80
CA VAL A 605 17.87 -1.31 -33.44
C VAL A 605 16.68 -2.04 -34.02
N ALA A 606 15.47 -1.59 -33.70
CA ALA A 606 14.25 -2.13 -34.29
C ALA A 606 13.27 -1.03 -34.70
N MET A 607 12.62 -1.25 -35.83
CA MET A 607 11.48 -0.47 -36.29
C MET A 607 10.20 -1.08 -35.74
N PHE A 608 9.26 -0.25 -35.32
CA PHE A 608 7.93 -0.68 -34.94
C PHE A 608 7.21 -1.27 -36.15
N ASP A 609 6.95 -2.57 -36.05
CA ASP A 609 6.44 -3.44 -37.11
C ASP A 609 5.60 -4.59 -36.51
N SER A 610 5.26 -5.58 -37.34
CA SER A 610 4.50 -6.76 -36.90
C SER A 610 5.20 -7.54 -35.78
N LEU A 611 6.54 -7.64 -35.80
CA LEU A 611 7.30 -8.33 -34.75
C LEU A 611 7.28 -7.55 -33.43
N SER A 612 7.34 -6.22 -33.50
CA SER A 612 7.23 -5.35 -32.33
C SER A 612 5.86 -5.47 -31.65
N LEU A 613 4.81 -5.64 -32.46
CA LEU A 613 3.45 -5.93 -31.99
C LEU A 613 3.37 -7.33 -31.35
N ASN A 614 4.04 -8.35 -31.91
CA ASN A 614 4.14 -9.67 -31.28
C ASN A 614 4.79 -9.60 -29.90
N VAL A 615 5.94 -8.94 -29.78
CA VAL A 615 6.65 -8.80 -28.50
C VAL A 615 5.76 -8.10 -27.46
N SER A 616 5.05 -7.04 -27.88
CA SER A 616 4.08 -6.36 -27.02
C SER A 616 2.92 -7.27 -26.60
N ALA A 617 2.40 -8.07 -27.52
CA ALA A 617 1.31 -9.00 -27.27
C ALA A 617 1.71 -10.15 -26.34
N ASP A 618 2.91 -10.71 -26.52
CA ASP A 618 3.47 -11.77 -25.66
C ASP A 618 3.64 -11.26 -24.22
N ARG A 619 4.09 -10.00 -24.04
CA ARG A 619 4.17 -9.38 -22.70
C ARG A 619 2.80 -9.30 -22.04
N LEU A 620 1.78 -8.85 -22.77
CA LEU A 620 0.39 -8.77 -22.27
C LEU A 620 -0.17 -10.15 -21.94
N PHE A 621 0.15 -11.16 -22.74
CA PHE A 621 -0.23 -12.54 -22.48
C PHE A 621 0.37 -13.07 -21.17
N VAL A 622 1.65 -12.80 -20.91
CA VAL A 622 2.33 -13.19 -19.66
C VAL A 622 1.76 -12.43 -18.45
N GLU A 623 1.38 -11.16 -18.62
CA GLU A 623 0.72 -10.36 -17.59
C GLU A 623 -0.74 -10.80 -17.31
N GLY A 624 -1.28 -11.69 -18.14
CA GLY A 624 -2.63 -12.22 -18.02
C GLY A 624 -3.72 -11.40 -18.72
N ASP A 625 -3.37 -10.32 -19.42
CA ASP A 625 -4.30 -9.51 -20.21
C ASP A 625 -4.49 -10.12 -21.61
N LEU A 626 -5.23 -11.23 -21.64
CA LEU A 626 -5.51 -11.99 -22.86
C LEU A 626 -6.29 -11.19 -23.92
N TYR A 627 -7.15 -10.25 -23.50
CA TYR A 627 -7.94 -9.45 -24.44
C TYR A 627 -7.08 -8.39 -25.12
N ALA A 628 -6.21 -7.69 -24.39
CA ALA A 628 -5.27 -6.75 -24.99
C ALA A 628 -4.26 -7.48 -25.89
N ALA A 629 -3.78 -8.66 -25.48
CA ALA A 629 -2.91 -9.50 -26.32
C ALA A 629 -3.57 -9.86 -27.65
N VAL A 630 -4.85 -10.26 -27.66
CA VAL A 630 -5.62 -10.55 -28.89
C VAL A 630 -5.65 -9.34 -29.83
N GLU A 631 -5.90 -8.14 -29.32
CA GLU A 631 -5.95 -6.94 -30.16
C GLU A 631 -4.58 -6.58 -30.74
N GLU A 632 -3.50 -6.71 -29.97
CA GLU A 632 -2.14 -6.50 -30.47
C GLU A 632 -1.75 -7.55 -31.53
N PHE A 633 -2.06 -8.84 -31.34
CA PHE A 633 -1.81 -9.86 -32.37
C PHE A 633 -2.63 -9.63 -33.65
N LYS A 634 -3.87 -9.13 -33.54
CA LYS A 634 -4.64 -8.72 -34.72
C LYS A 634 -3.97 -7.56 -35.46
N LEU A 635 -3.45 -6.57 -34.73
CA LEU A 635 -2.69 -5.48 -35.34
C LEU A 635 -1.41 -6.01 -36.00
N ALA A 636 -0.73 -6.98 -35.38
CA ALA A 636 0.45 -7.63 -35.95
C ALA A 636 0.13 -8.30 -37.29
N LEU A 637 -0.98 -9.04 -37.36
CA LEU A 637 -1.46 -9.68 -38.59
C LEU A 637 -2.02 -8.70 -39.62
N LEU A 638 -2.52 -7.54 -39.18
CA LEU A 638 -2.91 -6.47 -40.10
C LEU A 638 -1.67 -5.80 -40.73
N ALA A 639 -0.58 -5.68 -39.96
CA ALA A 639 0.70 -5.17 -40.45
C ALA A 639 1.42 -6.17 -41.37
N ASP A 640 1.39 -7.45 -41.01
CA ASP A 640 1.95 -8.54 -41.81
C ASP A 640 1.06 -9.80 -41.71
N PRO A 641 0.20 -10.06 -42.71
CA PRO A 641 -0.65 -11.23 -42.74
C PRO A 641 0.10 -12.57 -42.79
N ALA A 642 1.39 -12.56 -43.18
CA ALA A 642 2.24 -13.73 -43.28
C ALA A 642 2.96 -14.08 -41.96
N ASN A 643 2.78 -13.29 -40.90
CA ASN A 643 3.38 -13.55 -39.60
C ASN A 643 2.71 -14.74 -38.90
N MET A 644 3.18 -15.96 -39.18
CA MET A 644 2.62 -17.20 -38.64
C MET A 644 2.82 -17.35 -37.13
N LEU A 645 3.88 -16.73 -36.57
CA LEU A 645 4.08 -16.67 -35.13
C LEU A 645 2.94 -15.88 -34.45
N ALA A 646 2.60 -14.70 -34.97
CA ALA A 646 1.48 -13.89 -34.49
C ALA A 646 0.16 -14.66 -34.60
N ARG A 647 -0.03 -15.37 -35.71
CA ARG A 647 -1.24 -16.14 -35.98
C ARG A 647 -1.41 -17.31 -35.01
N ASN A 648 -0.34 -18.08 -34.79
CA ASN A 648 -0.34 -19.16 -33.81
C ASN A 648 -0.59 -18.62 -32.40
N SER A 649 0.09 -17.55 -31.98
CA SER A 649 -0.12 -16.94 -30.66
C SER A 649 -1.53 -16.34 -30.49
N LEU A 650 -2.13 -15.78 -31.55
CA LEU A 650 -3.53 -15.35 -31.56
C LEU A 650 -4.48 -16.54 -31.35
N GLY A 651 -4.22 -17.67 -32.01
CA GLY A 651 -4.96 -18.92 -31.81
C GLY A 651 -4.87 -19.42 -30.37
N ILE A 652 -3.68 -19.36 -29.75
CA ILE A 652 -3.47 -19.71 -28.33
C ILE A 652 -4.27 -18.77 -27.41
N CYS A 653 -4.28 -17.47 -27.69
CA CYS A 653 -5.08 -16.53 -26.92
C CYS A 653 -6.58 -16.84 -27.02
N TYR A 654 -7.08 -17.12 -28.23
CA TYR A 654 -8.48 -17.53 -28.43
C TYR A 654 -8.82 -18.81 -27.68
N ALA A 655 -7.93 -19.80 -27.68
CA ALA A 655 -8.08 -21.04 -26.93
C ALA A 655 -8.21 -20.77 -25.41
N GLN A 656 -7.37 -19.88 -24.87
CA GLN A 656 -7.35 -19.56 -23.44
C GLN A 656 -8.60 -18.79 -22.99
N ILE A 657 -9.16 -17.93 -23.84
CA ILE A 657 -10.44 -17.23 -23.57
C ILE A 657 -11.68 -18.07 -23.91
N GLY A 658 -11.51 -19.36 -24.25
CA GLY A 658 -12.60 -20.30 -24.51
C GLY A 658 -13.24 -20.22 -25.89
N LYS A 659 -12.65 -19.47 -26.84
CA LYS A 659 -13.11 -19.34 -28.22
C LYS A 659 -12.41 -20.36 -29.14
N ALA A 660 -12.71 -21.64 -28.93
CA ALA A 660 -12.06 -22.73 -29.64
C ALA A 660 -12.32 -22.71 -31.16
N ASP A 661 -13.46 -22.18 -31.60
CA ASP A 661 -13.82 -22.01 -33.01
C ASP A 661 -12.90 -21.01 -33.74
N LEU A 662 -12.59 -19.89 -33.09
CA LEU A 662 -11.66 -18.90 -33.63
C LEU A 662 -10.22 -19.43 -33.58
N ALA A 663 -9.84 -20.09 -32.48
CA ALA A 663 -8.53 -20.71 -32.35
C ALA A 663 -8.27 -21.71 -33.47
N ARG A 664 -9.25 -22.58 -33.78
CA ARG A 664 -9.16 -23.56 -34.87
C ARG A 664 -8.85 -22.89 -36.20
N ARG A 665 -9.59 -21.83 -36.56
CA ARG A 665 -9.39 -21.10 -37.82
C ARG A 665 -7.99 -20.52 -37.96
N GLU A 666 -7.44 -19.98 -36.87
CA GLU A 666 -6.07 -19.45 -36.91
C GLU A 666 -5.04 -20.57 -37.02
N PHE A 667 -5.20 -21.69 -36.31
CA PHE A 667 -4.29 -22.84 -36.41
C PHE A 667 -4.37 -23.54 -37.77
N GLU A 668 -5.56 -23.65 -38.38
CA GLU A 668 -5.73 -24.17 -39.74
C GLU A 668 -4.89 -23.37 -40.74
N GLN A 669 -4.93 -22.05 -40.66
CA GLN A 669 -4.13 -21.19 -41.53
C GLN A 669 -2.61 -21.34 -41.30
N VAL A 670 -2.18 -21.56 -40.05
CA VAL A 670 -0.77 -21.84 -39.76
C VAL A 670 -0.36 -23.19 -40.35
N VAL A 671 -1.18 -24.23 -40.22
CA VAL A 671 -0.91 -25.56 -40.79
C VAL A 671 -0.92 -25.55 -42.32
N GLU A 672 -1.81 -24.77 -42.94
CA GLU A 672 -1.84 -24.59 -44.40
C GLU A 672 -0.57 -23.91 -44.92
N ALA A 673 -0.06 -22.91 -44.20
CA ALA A 673 1.16 -22.20 -44.57
C ALA A 673 2.45 -22.96 -44.21
N GLU A 674 2.45 -23.67 -43.08
CA GLU A 674 3.58 -24.41 -42.52
C GLU A 674 3.17 -25.86 -42.20
N PRO A 675 3.06 -26.75 -43.22
CA PRO A 675 2.56 -28.11 -43.04
C PRO A 675 3.38 -29.02 -42.10
N ASP A 676 4.64 -28.63 -41.83
CA ASP A 676 5.57 -29.35 -40.98
C ASP A 676 5.74 -28.69 -39.59
N ASN A 677 4.91 -27.70 -39.24
CA ASN A 677 4.94 -27.07 -37.92
C ASN A 677 4.29 -27.98 -36.86
N VAL A 678 5.14 -28.63 -36.05
CA VAL A 678 4.74 -29.58 -34.99
C VAL A 678 3.73 -28.97 -34.00
N MET A 679 4.00 -27.74 -33.54
CA MET A 679 3.16 -27.07 -32.53
C MET A 679 1.82 -26.64 -33.10
N ALA A 680 1.76 -26.23 -34.37
CA ALA A 680 0.51 -25.87 -35.04
C ALA A 680 -0.43 -27.07 -35.15
N HIS A 681 0.09 -28.26 -35.49
CA HIS A 681 -0.70 -29.51 -35.51
C HIS A 681 -1.20 -29.92 -34.13
N TYR A 682 -0.37 -29.80 -33.09
CA TYR A 682 -0.82 -30.03 -31.70
C TYR A 682 -1.93 -29.07 -31.29
N ASN A 683 -1.74 -27.77 -31.57
CA ASN A 683 -2.70 -26.72 -31.22
C ASN A 683 -4.03 -26.88 -31.98
N LEU A 684 -3.98 -27.25 -33.26
CA LEU A 684 -5.15 -27.58 -34.07
C LEU A 684 -5.89 -28.80 -33.50
N GLY A 685 -5.15 -29.85 -33.14
CA GLY A 685 -5.72 -31.04 -32.51
C GLY A 685 -6.44 -30.72 -31.20
N TRP A 686 -5.85 -29.85 -30.39
CA TRP A 686 -6.46 -29.37 -29.15
C TRP A 686 -7.75 -28.57 -29.40
N ALA A 687 -7.75 -27.69 -30.39
CA ALA A 687 -8.93 -26.90 -30.73
C ALA A 687 -10.06 -27.80 -31.26
N CYS A 688 -9.76 -28.72 -32.18
CA CYS A 688 -10.71 -29.72 -32.68
C CYS A 688 -11.27 -30.59 -31.54
N GLN A 689 -10.43 -31.06 -30.61
CA GLN A 689 -10.88 -31.85 -29.46
C GLN A 689 -11.85 -31.06 -28.58
N ARG A 690 -11.57 -29.76 -28.35
CA ARG A 690 -12.42 -28.89 -27.54
C ARG A 690 -13.79 -28.63 -28.18
N LEU A 691 -13.85 -28.64 -29.51
CA LEU A 691 -15.09 -28.52 -30.29
C LEU A 691 -15.84 -29.86 -30.43
N GLY A 692 -15.29 -30.97 -29.94
CA GLY A 692 -15.85 -32.32 -30.09
C GLY A 692 -15.60 -32.96 -31.46
N GLU A 693 -14.73 -32.36 -32.28
CA GLU A 693 -14.36 -32.85 -33.61
C GLU A 693 -13.26 -33.92 -33.49
N ILE A 694 -13.62 -35.06 -32.91
CA ILE A 694 -12.67 -36.11 -32.48
C ILE A 694 -11.80 -36.64 -33.62
N SER A 695 -12.37 -36.84 -34.82
CA SER A 695 -11.60 -37.32 -35.98
C SER A 695 -10.54 -36.31 -36.44
N CYS A 696 -10.87 -35.01 -36.43
CA CYS A 696 -9.90 -33.95 -36.73
C CYS A 696 -8.79 -33.92 -35.67
N ALA A 697 -9.17 -34.01 -34.39
CA ALA A 697 -8.23 -34.00 -33.28
C ALA A 697 -7.22 -35.14 -33.39
N HIS A 698 -7.72 -36.36 -33.64
CA HIS A 698 -6.89 -37.54 -33.82
C HIS A 698 -5.89 -37.37 -34.95
N ALA A 699 -6.36 -37.00 -36.15
CA ALA A 699 -5.50 -36.81 -37.33
C ALA A 699 -4.42 -35.73 -37.09
N SER A 700 -4.78 -34.65 -36.39
CA SER A 700 -3.84 -33.55 -36.10
C SER A 700 -2.77 -33.98 -35.10
N TYR A 701 -3.13 -34.71 -34.04
CA TYR A 701 -2.16 -35.24 -33.09
C TYR A 701 -1.28 -36.34 -33.70
N GLU A 702 -1.82 -37.21 -34.55
CA GLU A 702 -1.02 -38.18 -35.30
C GLU A 702 -0.05 -37.49 -36.25
N ARG A 703 -0.48 -36.42 -36.92
CA ARG A 703 0.41 -35.63 -37.77
C ARG A 703 1.52 -34.99 -36.96
N CYS A 704 1.21 -34.43 -35.79
CA CYS A 704 2.21 -33.94 -34.84
C CYS A 704 3.24 -35.04 -34.48
N LEU A 705 2.79 -36.25 -34.14
CA LEU A 705 3.69 -37.37 -33.82
C LEU A 705 4.45 -37.93 -35.02
N SER A 706 3.92 -37.80 -36.24
CA SER A 706 4.64 -38.18 -37.45
C SER A 706 5.83 -37.24 -37.73
N LEU A 707 5.72 -35.98 -37.29
CA LEU A 707 6.75 -34.95 -37.43
C LEU A 707 7.73 -35.00 -36.25
N ASP A 708 7.22 -35.17 -35.04
CA ASP A 708 8.00 -35.34 -33.81
C ASP A 708 7.46 -36.52 -32.99
N PRO A 709 8.03 -37.73 -33.17
CA PRO A 709 7.65 -38.91 -32.39
C PRO A 709 7.85 -38.74 -30.87
N GLY A 710 8.66 -37.79 -30.45
CA GLY A 710 8.95 -37.49 -29.04
C GLY A 710 7.96 -36.50 -28.40
N HIS A 711 6.94 -36.03 -29.14
CA HIS A 711 6.00 -35.04 -28.62
C HIS A 711 5.01 -35.63 -27.60
N GLY A 712 5.46 -35.74 -26.34
CA GLY A 712 4.73 -36.44 -25.28
C GLY A 712 3.33 -35.88 -24.97
N PHE A 713 3.10 -34.57 -25.14
CA PHE A 713 1.75 -34.02 -24.95
C PHE A 713 0.76 -34.52 -26.01
N SER A 714 1.19 -34.79 -27.24
CA SER A 714 0.32 -35.38 -28.27
C SER A 714 -0.02 -36.84 -27.95
N LEU A 715 0.94 -37.61 -27.40
CA LEU A 715 0.70 -38.96 -26.89
C LEU A 715 -0.35 -38.97 -25.78
N VAL A 716 -0.24 -38.04 -24.81
CA VAL A 716 -1.26 -37.88 -23.75
C VAL A 716 -2.63 -37.52 -24.33
N ARG A 717 -2.69 -36.64 -25.34
CA ARG A 717 -3.97 -36.26 -25.96
C ARG A 717 -4.61 -37.41 -26.73
N LEU A 718 -3.84 -38.16 -27.52
CA LEU A 718 -4.34 -39.37 -28.18
C LEU A 718 -4.78 -40.43 -27.18
N GLY A 719 -4.02 -40.64 -26.09
CA GLY A 719 -4.40 -41.53 -24.99
C GLY A 719 -5.74 -41.12 -24.37
N SER A 720 -5.97 -39.82 -24.20
CA SER A 720 -7.24 -39.28 -23.71
C SER A 720 -8.40 -39.48 -24.68
N LEU A 721 -8.15 -39.43 -26.00
CA LEU A 721 -9.15 -39.75 -27.01
C LEU A 721 -9.49 -41.26 -27.01
N ALA A 722 -8.49 -42.12 -26.88
CA ALA A 722 -8.67 -43.58 -26.78
C ALA A 722 -9.42 -43.98 -25.49
N GLU A 723 -9.07 -43.38 -24.36
CA GLU A 723 -9.74 -43.56 -23.07
C GLU A 723 -11.23 -43.17 -23.16
N ALA A 724 -11.53 -42.02 -23.78
CA ALA A 724 -12.91 -41.57 -24.00
C ALA A 724 -13.70 -42.48 -24.97
N ALA A 725 -13.01 -43.14 -25.91
CA ALA A 725 -13.59 -44.14 -26.80
C ALA A 725 -13.77 -45.52 -26.13
N GLY A 726 -13.28 -45.71 -24.89
CA GLY A 726 -13.32 -46.97 -24.16
C GLY A 726 -12.22 -47.97 -24.53
N ASP A 727 -11.27 -47.60 -25.40
CA ASP A 727 -10.11 -48.41 -25.74
C ASP A 727 -9.01 -48.19 -24.69
N LEU A 728 -9.21 -48.83 -23.53
CA LEU A 728 -8.31 -48.71 -22.38
C LEU A 728 -6.91 -49.27 -22.69
N SER A 729 -6.80 -50.29 -23.55
CA SER A 729 -5.51 -50.85 -23.98
C SER A 729 -4.67 -49.84 -24.75
N SER A 730 -5.24 -49.23 -25.79
CA SER A 730 -4.51 -48.23 -26.58
C SER A 730 -4.21 -46.99 -25.76
N ALA A 731 -5.11 -46.58 -24.86
CA ALA A 731 -4.88 -45.46 -23.95
C ALA A 731 -3.68 -45.71 -23.02
N GLU A 732 -3.60 -46.91 -22.43
CA GLU A 732 -2.49 -47.32 -21.59
C GLU A 732 -1.15 -47.28 -22.33
N ASP A 733 -1.08 -47.87 -23.53
CA ASP A 733 0.13 -47.86 -24.36
C ASP A 733 0.60 -46.44 -24.70
N LEU A 734 -0.35 -45.55 -25.03
CA LEU A 734 -0.06 -44.15 -25.37
C LEU A 734 0.42 -43.36 -24.15
N TYR A 735 -0.20 -43.53 -22.99
CA TYR A 735 0.25 -42.88 -21.78
C TYR A 735 1.60 -43.44 -21.27
N GLN A 736 1.87 -44.74 -21.46
CA GLN A 736 3.16 -45.33 -21.12
C GLN A 736 4.28 -44.76 -21.98
N LYS A 737 4.05 -44.64 -23.30
CA LYS A 737 4.98 -43.94 -24.20
C LYS A 737 5.17 -42.48 -23.81
N ALA A 738 4.11 -41.79 -23.37
CA ALA A 738 4.23 -40.43 -22.89
C ALA A 738 5.05 -40.33 -21.59
N LEU A 739 5.00 -41.33 -20.72
CA LEU A 739 5.79 -41.36 -19.48
C LEU A 739 7.31 -41.49 -19.76
N GLU A 740 7.67 -42.09 -20.89
CA GLU A 740 9.06 -42.19 -21.34
C GLU A 740 9.61 -40.87 -21.92
N MET A 741 8.73 -39.90 -22.22
CA MET A 741 9.13 -38.61 -22.79
C MET A 741 9.47 -37.59 -21.69
N PRO A 742 10.48 -36.73 -21.89
CA PRO A 742 10.86 -35.72 -20.89
C PRO A 742 9.75 -34.70 -20.63
N GLY A 743 9.42 -34.45 -19.37
CA GLY A 743 8.50 -33.39 -18.95
C GLY A 743 7.01 -33.73 -19.02
N THR A 744 6.66 -35.00 -19.29
CA THR A 744 5.27 -35.49 -19.38
C THR A 744 4.89 -36.46 -18.27
N GLU A 745 5.75 -36.66 -17.27
CA GLU A 745 5.55 -37.59 -16.16
C GLU A 745 4.26 -37.26 -15.39
N ALA A 746 4.12 -36.00 -14.96
CA ALA A 746 2.91 -35.55 -14.25
C ALA A 746 1.64 -35.56 -15.13
N ALA A 747 1.81 -35.40 -16.44
CA ALA A 747 0.70 -35.41 -17.40
C ALA A 747 0.20 -36.82 -17.72
N ALA A 748 1.06 -37.84 -17.63
CA ALA A 748 0.75 -39.24 -17.96
C ALA A 748 0.38 -40.11 -16.75
N LEU A 749 0.96 -39.88 -15.57
CA LEU A 749 0.77 -40.74 -14.39
C LEU A 749 -0.67 -40.73 -13.84
N ARG A 750 -1.34 -39.57 -13.82
CA ARG A 750 -2.75 -39.48 -13.39
C ARG A 750 -3.70 -40.21 -14.35
N PRO A 751 -3.62 -39.99 -15.68
CA PRO A 751 -4.38 -40.80 -16.63
C PRO A 751 -4.08 -42.30 -16.55
N LEU A 752 -2.83 -42.73 -16.39
CA LEU A 752 -2.48 -44.14 -16.19
C LEU A 752 -3.17 -44.73 -14.96
N ALA A 753 -3.18 -44.01 -13.84
CA ALA A 753 -3.89 -44.45 -12.65
C ALA A 753 -5.40 -44.59 -12.89
N ARG A 754 -6.00 -43.68 -13.67
CA ARG A 754 -7.43 -43.75 -14.03
C ARG A 754 -7.73 -44.93 -14.95
N VAL A 755 -6.88 -45.19 -15.94
CA VAL A 755 -7.01 -46.34 -16.85
C VAL A 755 -6.86 -47.65 -16.07
N ALA A 756 -5.86 -47.77 -15.18
CA ALA A 756 -5.67 -48.94 -14.35
C ALA A 756 -6.88 -49.20 -13.42
N LEU A 757 -7.47 -48.15 -12.84
CA LEU A 757 -8.72 -48.27 -12.08
C LEU A 757 -9.89 -48.76 -12.95
N ALA A 758 -10.02 -48.26 -14.17
CA ALA A 758 -11.08 -48.68 -15.11
C ALA A 758 -10.89 -50.14 -15.58
N GLN A 759 -9.65 -50.62 -15.65
CA GLN A 759 -9.30 -52.01 -15.93
C GLN A 759 -9.43 -52.94 -14.70
N GLY A 760 -9.68 -52.38 -13.50
CA GLY A 760 -9.84 -53.14 -12.27
C GLY A 760 -8.52 -53.51 -11.57
N ASP A 761 -7.43 -52.79 -11.82
CA ASP A 761 -6.13 -52.95 -11.18
C ASP A 761 -5.81 -51.78 -10.20
N PRO A 762 -6.31 -51.84 -8.95
CA PRO A 762 -6.07 -50.79 -7.97
C PRO A 762 -4.62 -50.75 -7.45
N ALA A 763 -3.88 -51.86 -7.58
CA ALA A 763 -2.50 -51.93 -7.12
C ALA A 763 -1.59 -51.09 -8.03
N ARG A 764 -1.74 -51.26 -9.34
CA ARG A 764 -1.04 -50.45 -10.34
C ARG A 764 -1.46 -48.99 -10.29
N ALA A 765 -2.75 -48.71 -10.09
CA ALA A 765 -3.23 -47.34 -9.92
C ALA A 765 -2.58 -46.63 -8.72
N ARG A 766 -2.42 -47.33 -7.59
CA ARG A 766 -1.74 -46.82 -6.40
C ARG A 766 -0.27 -46.50 -6.68
N GLU A 767 0.44 -47.37 -7.39
CA GLU A 767 1.83 -47.13 -7.80
C GLU A 767 1.96 -45.86 -8.65
N CYS A 768 1.12 -45.72 -9.69
CA CYS A 768 1.11 -44.53 -10.54
C CYS A 768 0.81 -43.25 -9.74
N LEU A 769 -0.09 -43.29 -8.76
CA LEU A 769 -0.41 -42.14 -7.92
C LEU A 769 0.74 -41.77 -6.97
N HIS A 770 1.44 -42.75 -6.40
CA HIS A 770 2.64 -42.47 -5.60
C HIS A 770 3.76 -41.87 -6.45
N LEU A 771 3.96 -42.37 -7.67
CA LEU A 771 4.91 -41.78 -8.62
C LEU A 771 4.52 -40.34 -8.94
N ALA A 772 3.23 -40.05 -9.16
CA ALA A 772 2.74 -38.69 -9.42
C ALA A 772 3.04 -37.75 -8.25
N LEU A 773 2.83 -38.21 -7.01
CA LEU A 773 3.12 -37.43 -5.81
C LEU A 773 4.62 -37.28 -5.53
N SER A 774 5.45 -38.24 -5.96
CA SER A 774 6.91 -38.10 -5.89
C SER A 774 7.43 -37.02 -6.84
N ALA A 775 6.81 -36.89 -8.01
CA ALA A 775 7.13 -35.86 -9.00
C ALA A 775 6.56 -34.49 -8.57
N ASN A 776 5.33 -34.46 -8.04
CA ASN A 776 4.70 -33.26 -7.50
C ASN A 776 3.91 -33.57 -6.22
N HIS A 777 4.53 -33.27 -5.08
CA HIS A 777 3.96 -33.49 -3.74
C HIS A 777 2.65 -32.71 -3.49
N ASN A 778 2.38 -31.66 -4.27
CA ASN A 778 1.19 -30.82 -4.16
C ASN A 778 0.19 -31.06 -5.32
N ASP A 779 0.20 -32.22 -5.98
CA ASP A 779 -0.83 -32.56 -6.96
C ASP A 779 -2.16 -32.92 -6.25
N ALA A 780 -3.04 -31.93 -6.13
CA ALA A 780 -4.33 -32.05 -5.47
C ALA A 780 -5.21 -33.17 -6.05
N VAL A 781 -5.15 -33.41 -7.36
CA VAL A 781 -5.96 -34.44 -8.03
C VAL A 781 -5.41 -35.83 -7.72
N ALA A 782 -4.09 -36.01 -7.73
CA ALA A 782 -3.46 -37.27 -7.36
C ALA A 782 -3.71 -37.62 -5.88
N LEU A 783 -3.61 -36.63 -4.97
CA LEU A 783 -3.96 -36.78 -3.56
C LEU A 783 -5.42 -37.22 -3.38
N HIS A 784 -6.35 -36.59 -4.10
CA HIS A 784 -7.77 -36.95 -4.07
C HIS A 784 -8.03 -38.37 -4.61
N MET A 785 -7.45 -38.73 -5.76
CA MET A 785 -7.59 -40.07 -6.34
C MET A 785 -7.05 -41.15 -5.40
N LEU A 786 -5.93 -40.89 -4.73
CA LEU A 786 -5.33 -41.82 -3.78
C LEU A 786 -6.17 -41.94 -2.50
N ALA A 787 -6.70 -40.81 -1.99
CA ALA A 787 -7.62 -40.81 -0.86
C ALA A 787 -8.86 -41.67 -1.16
N ARG A 788 -9.47 -41.49 -2.34
CA ARG A 788 -10.59 -42.32 -2.79
C ARG A 788 -10.22 -43.79 -2.87
N LEU A 789 -9.05 -44.11 -3.43
CA LEU A 789 -8.57 -45.48 -3.54
C LEU A 789 -8.46 -46.16 -2.16
N TYR A 790 -7.94 -45.46 -1.14
CA TYR A 790 -7.89 -45.97 0.23
C TYR A 790 -9.29 -46.18 0.85
N LEU A 791 -10.22 -45.26 0.62
CA LEU A 791 -11.60 -45.37 1.12
C LEU A 791 -12.39 -46.48 0.44
N ASP A 792 -12.21 -46.68 -0.86
CA ASP A 792 -12.88 -47.71 -1.65
C ASP A 792 -12.31 -49.10 -1.36
N SER A 793 -11.01 -49.19 -1.04
CA SER A 793 -10.35 -50.45 -0.64
C SER A 793 -10.58 -50.80 0.85
N GLY A 794 -11.09 -49.87 1.67
CA GLY A 794 -11.34 -50.07 3.09
C GLY A 794 -10.08 -50.24 3.95
N GLU A 795 -8.92 -49.77 3.48
CA GLU A 795 -7.63 -50.02 4.12
C GLU A 795 -7.37 -49.09 5.31
N ASP A 796 -7.24 -47.77 5.07
CA ASP A 796 -6.87 -46.80 6.10
C ASP A 796 -7.61 -45.45 5.94
N PRO A 797 -8.72 -45.25 6.69
CA PRO A 797 -9.47 -44.00 6.70
C PRO A 797 -8.69 -42.78 7.23
N GLN A 798 -7.62 -42.98 8.01
CA GLN A 798 -6.79 -41.90 8.57
C GLN A 798 -5.86 -41.34 7.51
N ILE A 799 -5.19 -42.20 6.76
CA ILE A 799 -4.36 -41.80 5.61
C ILE A 799 -5.24 -41.11 4.56
N ALA A 800 -6.41 -41.66 4.27
CA ALA A 800 -7.36 -41.05 3.35
C ALA A 800 -7.82 -39.65 3.78
N GLU A 801 -8.06 -39.42 5.09
CA GLU A 801 -8.40 -38.09 5.60
C GLU A 801 -7.28 -37.08 5.36
N VAL A 802 -6.03 -37.44 5.66
CA VAL A 802 -4.88 -36.53 5.49
C VAL A 802 -4.74 -36.12 4.03
N LEU A 803 -4.79 -37.09 3.11
CA LEU A 803 -4.70 -36.85 1.67
C LEU A 803 -5.89 -36.01 1.17
N ALA A 804 -7.12 -36.33 1.58
CA ALA A 804 -8.32 -35.58 1.18
C ALA A 804 -8.34 -34.14 1.73
N ARG A 805 -7.80 -33.94 2.94
CA ARG A 805 -7.67 -32.62 3.56
C ARG A 805 -6.66 -31.76 2.81
N GLN A 806 -5.54 -32.34 2.42
CA GLN A 806 -4.53 -31.65 1.61
C GLN A 806 -5.07 -31.31 0.21
N SER A 807 -5.77 -32.24 -0.46
CA SER A 807 -6.37 -31.95 -1.77
C SER A 807 -7.40 -30.82 -1.69
N ALA A 808 -8.27 -30.82 -0.68
CA ALA A 808 -9.28 -29.79 -0.49
C ALA A 808 -8.69 -28.42 -0.08
N ALA A 809 -7.54 -28.40 0.60
CA ALA A 809 -6.84 -27.16 0.92
C ALA A 809 -6.16 -26.54 -0.31
N LEU A 810 -5.66 -27.37 -1.24
CA LEU A 810 -4.99 -26.93 -2.46
C LEU A 810 -5.98 -26.44 -3.53
N MET A 811 -7.17 -27.05 -3.63
CA MET A 811 -8.23 -26.67 -4.57
C MET A 811 -9.59 -26.61 -3.84
N PRO A 812 -9.85 -25.54 -3.07
CA PRO A 812 -11.06 -25.42 -2.26
C PRO A 812 -12.35 -25.28 -3.08
N GLU A 813 -12.25 -24.92 -4.36
CA GLU A 813 -13.38 -24.78 -5.29
C GLU A 813 -13.96 -26.12 -5.79
N ARG A 814 -13.25 -27.23 -5.58
CA ARG A 814 -13.66 -28.57 -6.03
C ARG A 814 -14.51 -29.27 -4.98
N GLN A 815 -15.83 -29.32 -5.20
CA GLN A 815 -16.79 -29.98 -4.30
C GLN A 815 -16.45 -31.44 -4.01
N GLU A 816 -16.06 -32.20 -5.06
CA GLU A 816 -15.68 -33.62 -4.96
C GLU A 816 -14.57 -33.89 -3.92
N PHE A 817 -13.69 -32.92 -3.68
CA PHE A 817 -12.58 -33.05 -2.74
C PHE A 817 -13.07 -32.94 -1.30
N TRP A 818 -14.00 -32.02 -1.04
CA TRP A 818 -14.66 -31.87 0.25
C TRP A 818 -15.56 -33.08 0.57
N ASP A 819 -16.26 -33.63 -0.42
CA ASP A 819 -17.08 -34.83 -0.25
C ASP A 819 -16.24 -36.05 0.17
N THR A 820 -15.05 -36.19 -0.43
CA THR A 820 -14.11 -37.26 -0.07
C THR A 820 -13.56 -37.09 1.34
N LEU A 821 -13.27 -35.86 1.75
CA LEU A 821 -12.86 -35.56 3.13
C LEU A 821 -13.99 -35.84 4.14
N ALA A 822 -15.23 -35.44 3.83
CA ALA A 822 -16.38 -35.74 4.66
C ALA A 822 -16.59 -37.25 4.81
N ARG A 823 -16.48 -38.02 3.72
CA ARG A 823 -16.54 -39.48 3.74
C ARG A 823 -15.46 -40.09 4.64
N ALA A 824 -14.21 -39.62 4.53
CA ALA A 824 -13.12 -40.09 5.39
C ALA A 824 -13.37 -39.81 6.88
N LEU A 825 -13.85 -38.61 7.21
CA LEU A 825 -14.17 -38.21 8.60
C LEU A 825 -15.36 -38.99 9.18
N ASN A 826 -16.38 -39.27 8.37
CA ASN A 826 -17.54 -40.09 8.77
C ASN A 826 -17.12 -41.53 9.11
N LEU A 827 -16.23 -42.13 8.31
CA LEU A 827 -15.71 -43.49 8.58
C LEU A 827 -14.86 -43.56 9.85
N GLN A 828 -14.31 -42.44 10.32
CA GLN A 828 -13.61 -42.33 11.60
C GLN A 828 -14.51 -41.94 12.79
N GLY A 829 -15.82 -41.75 12.57
CA GLY A 829 -16.76 -41.34 13.62
C GLY A 829 -16.68 -39.86 14.01
N ARG A 830 -16.01 -39.01 13.21
CA ARG A 830 -15.85 -37.56 13.46
C ARG A 830 -16.96 -36.75 12.78
N PHE A 831 -18.20 -36.99 13.21
CA PHE A 831 -19.40 -36.46 12.54
C PHE A 831 -19.49 -34.93 12.49
N GLU A 832 -19.06 -34.21 13.54
CA GLU A 832 -19.10 -32.74 13.56
C GLU A 832 -18.16 -32.11 12.52
N ASP A 833 -16.98 -32.69 12.33
CA ASP A 833 -16.01 -32.19 11.36
C ASP A 833 -16.41 -32.59 9.93
N ALA A 834 -17.05 -33.75 9.76
CA ALA A 834 -17.65 -34.15 8.49
C ALA A 834 -18.76 -33.16 8.06
N LEU A 835 -19.66 -32.76 8.97
CA LEU A 835 -20.69 -31.76 8.68
C LEU A 835 -20.11 -30.41 8.24
N LYS A 836 -18.99 -29.97 8.83
CA LYS A 836 -18.30 -28.75 8.40
C LYS A 836 -17.70 -28.90 7.00
N ALA A 837 -17.15 -30.05 6.66
CA ALA A 837 -16.65 -30.34 5.32
C ALA A 837 -17.79 -30.40 4.28
N GLU A 838 -18.91 -31.04 4.61
CA GLU A 838 -20.12 -31.07 3.76
C GLU A 838 -20.71 -29.68 3.54
N ALA A 839 -20.72 -28.82 4.56
CA ALA A 839 -21.17 -27.44 4.43
C ALA A 839 -20.32 -26.64 3.44
N ARG A 840 -19.01 -26.91 3.37
CA ARG A 840 -18.10 -26.30 2.40
C ARG A 840 -18.21 -26.88 0.99
N SER A 841 -18.60 -28.15 0.87
CA SER A 841 -18.91 -28.75 -0.44
C SER A 841 -20.13 -28.11 -1.11
N ARG A 842 -21.09 -27.60 -0.32
CA ARG A 842 -22.36 -27.02 -0.81
C ARG A 842 -22.35 -25.50 -0.94
N ALA A 843 -21.30 -24.82 -0.49
CA ALA A 843 -21.11 -23.37 -0.58
C ALA A 843 -20.38 -23.03 -1.88
#